data_AF-A0A945JZY8-F1
#
_entry.id   AF-A0A945JZY8-F1
#
_cell.length_a   1.000
_cell.length_b   1.000
_cell.length_c   1.000
_cell.angle_alpha   90.00
_cell.angle_beta   90.00
_cell.angle_gamma   90.00
#
_symmetry.space_group_name_H-M   'P 1'
#
loop_
_entity.id
_entity.type
_entity.pdbx_description
1 polymer ?
#
loop_
_entity_poly.entity_id
_entity_poly.type
_entity_poly.pdbx_seq_one_letter_code
_entity_poly.pdbx_strand_id
1 'polypeptide(L)'
;MSAFVPLDLTSHFNAGSGNVALGDDYLWPWQGEDVDNTPLTGLPGGDALFWGVPFCLAAAEQDKRLIVVADAGKKVERSVTIQVDGAARRILFAHACAPTEGSWSTLDGASEDLGHYVIRYQDGSQIVQPLRRRWQIHDTDVPWGHHPFECRNCRTFHSVPIDDRHAPYGQVQVGVYSSFGRPDEPTPQGPNGHDLRGWWLFDWQNPTPDKPLIEIVVEATSKTPIALAAITLCDEEGDPFHWPSRETLAVTVEGEQAPPEVTMERGVIAHQDDLFEPQEDFLETEEAGWGRGGQTRRAGGHVEVHGSEGGTLSVGSGEEKADFRWGDVLAEGTAKDGPVQIEVVGHLGTEWVHVRVEDEDTGKPVGCRVHFRSKQGNYLAPHGHQQDVNIAWFEDMGGDCKTNGVPYAYIDGTCQIEMPRGANFVEVVRGFEYEPVRQLVEIKPGQRHLTLKAKRAFDMKAQGYYSGDTHVHFLSSQSSHLEAAGEDLNVVNLLASKWGRLFTSWEEFTGGLSPTSSDDHLVWVSQENRQHVLGHISLLGLSELVAPICTGGPQEDWVGGEVQTLMADWAEACKAQGGLVIMPHVPVPDFENAANIVMGHADAAEMCWVWQGEQLGQGEKGYYRWLNVGQKLPIVGGTDKMSNGRILG
;
A
#
# COMPACT_ATOMS: atom_id res chain seq x y z
N MET A 1 36.85 6.38 -8.57
CA MET A 1 36.64 7.69 -7.91
C MET A 1 35.14 7.84 -7.72
N SER A 2 34.68 8.40 -6.60
CA SER A 2 33.25 8.70 -6.43
C SER A 2 32.77 9.55 -7.61
N ALA A 3 31.63 9.21 -8.21
CA ALA A 3 31.04 9.99 -9.30
C ALA A 3 30.60 11.39 -8.84
N PHE A 4 30.54 11.62 -7.52
CA PHE A 4 30.11 12.86 -6.90
C PHE A 4 31.22 13.49 -6.08
N VAL A 5 31.39 14.80 -6.23
CA VAL A 5 32.31 15.64 -5.45
C VAL A 5 31.53 16.84 -4.89
N PRO A 6 31.06 16.75 -3.63
CA PRO A 6 30.46 17.88 -2.94
C PRO A 6 31.47 19.02 -2.76
N LEU A 7 31.04 20.26 -2.97
CA LEU A 7 31.88 21.44 -2.75
C LEU A 7 31.74 21.94 -1.31
N ASP A 8 32.86 22.33 -0.68
CA ASP A 8 32.85 23.04 0.59
C ASP A 8 32.56 24.54 0.36
N LEU A 9 31.37 24.98 0.76
CA LEU A 9 30.92 26.36 0.60
C LEU A 9 31.11 27.21 1.88
N THR A 10 31.77 26.68 2.91
CA THR A 10 31.83 27.31 4.25
C THR A 10 32.38 28.73 4.22
N SER A 11 33.41 29.01 3.40
CA SER A 11 33.99 30.34 3.26
C SER A 11 33.12 31.34 2.50
N HIS A 12 32.06 30.87 1.84
CA HIS A 12 31.16 31.66 1.01
C HIS A 12 29.80 31.95 1.66
N PHE A 13 29.44 31.23 2.75
CA PHE A 13 28.19 31.49 3.46
C PHE A 13 28.12 32.91 4.00
N ASN A 14 27.03 33.60 3.69
CA ASN A 14 26.82 35.01 4.07
C ASN A 14 25.56 35.22 4.91
N ALA A 15 24.69 34.21 5.05
CA ALA A 15 23.44 34.27 5.81
C ALA A 15 23.13 32.96 6.57
N GLY A 16 22.35 33.07 7.64
CA GLY A 16 21.76 31.96 8.38
C GLY A 16 20.29 31.74 8.01
N SER A 17 19.53 31.08 8.89
CA SER A 17 18.08 30.87 8.73
C SER A 17 17.23 32.06 9.18
N GLY A 18 17.80 32.98 9.97
CA GLY A 18 17.13 34.18 10.43
C GLY A 18 16.92 35.21 9.32
N ASN A 19 16.21 36.28 9.63
CA ASN A 19 15.79 37.26 8.64
C ASN A 19 16.76 38.44 8.54
N VAL A 20 16.68 39.18 7.42
CA VAL A 20 17.53 40.34 7.17
C VAL A 20 16.66 41.58 7.03
N ALA A 21 16.84 42.54 7.94
CA ALA A 21 16.09 43.80 7.92
C ALA A 21 16.53 44.73 6.79
N LEU A 22 15.60 45.07 5.89
CA LEU A 22 15.79 45.93 4.72
C LEU A 22 15.27 47.37 4.93
N GLY A 23 14.95 47.75 6.16
CA GLY A 23 14.34 49.04 6.50
C GLY A 23 13.06 48.80 7.29
N ASP A 24 11.92 49.15 6.70
CA ASP A 24 10.58 48.85 7.24
C ASP A 24 10.07 47.45 6.84
N ASP A 25 10.91 46.67 6.14
CA ASP A 25 10.58 45.34 5.62
C ASP A 25 11.74 44.36 5.85
N TYR A 26 11.48 43.08 5.57
CA TYR A 26 12.40 41.97 5.79
C TYR A 26 12.61 41.17 4.49
N LEU A 27 13.77 40.54 4.36
CA LEU A 27 14.17 39.83 3.15
C LEU A 27 13.33 38.57 2.89
N TRP A 28 12.96 37.84 3.94
CA TRP A 28 12.14 36.64 3.88
C TRP A 28 10.78 36.86 4.55
N PRO A 29 9.71 36.16 4.13
CA PRO A 29 8.48 36.11 4.92
C PRO A 29 8.74 35.41 6.27
N TRP A 30 7.87 35.64 7.26
CA TRP A 30 7.97 35.02 8.59
C TRP A 30 6.59 34.65 9.14
N GLN A 31 6.54 33.78 10.15
CA GLN A 31 5.32 33.37 10.83
C GLN A 31 5.34 33.69 12.33
N GLY A 32 4.20 34.15 12.85
CA GLY A 32 4.05 34.47 14.27
C GLY A 32 4.64 35.84 14.62
N GLU A 33 5.02 36.00 15.89
CA GLU A 33 5.60 37.25 16.40
C GLU A 33 7.13 37.35 16.23
N ASP A 34 7.79 36.24 15.87
CA ASP A 34 9.23 36.16 15.68
C ASP A 34 9.60 36.37 14.20
N VAL A 35 10.30 37.47 13.91
CA VAL A 35 10.72 37.82 12.55
C VAL A 35 11.78 36.87 11.98
N ASP A 36 12.49 36.14 12.86
CA ASP A 36 13.49 35.14 12.48
C ASP A 36 12.89 33.75 12.23
N ASN A 37 11.60 33.57 12.46
CA ASN A 37 10.87 32.36 12.06
C ASN A 37 10.55 32.37 10.56
N THR A 38 11.60 32.28 9.74
CA THR A 38 11.50 32.27 8.28
C THR A 38 11.25 30.84 7.74
N PRO A 39 10.85 30.70 6.46
CA PRO A 39 10.75 29.39 5.82
C PRO A 39 12.05 28.57 5.84
N LEU A 40 13.22 29.24 5.91
CA LEU A 40 14.54 28.60 5.89
C LEU A 40 14.80 27.76 7.16
N THR A 41 14.18 28.13 8.29
CA THR A 41 14.41 27.49 9.59
C THR A 41 14.05 25.99 9.59
N GLY A 42 13.06 25.59 8.80
CA GLY A 42 12.67 24.17 8.67
C GLY A 42 13.27 23.44 7.47
N LEU A 43 14.24 24.04 6.77
CA LEU A 43 14.98 23.35 5.70
C LEU A 43 16.12 22.52 6.29
N PRO A 44 16.41 21.34 5.71
CA PRO A 44 17.44 20.44 6.23
C PRO A 44 18.84 21.07 6.09
N GLY A 45 19.71 20.73 7.02
CA GLY A 45 21.14 21.09 7.04
C GLY A 45 22.00 19.89 7.45
N GLY A 46 23.32 20.07 7.48
CA GLY A 46 24.29 18.99 7.71
C GLY A 46 24.50 18.07 6.51
N ASP A 47 25.27 17.00 6.68
CA ASP A 47 25.57 16.05 5.59
C ASP A 47 24.30 15.33 5.14
N ALA A 48 23.86 15.62 3.91
CA ALA A 48 22.63 15.08 3.33
C ALA A 48 22.89 14.22 2.09
N LEU A 49 22.07 13.17 1.92
CA LEU A 49 22.08 12.27 0.78
C LEU A 49 20.77 12.44 -0.01
N PHE A 50 20.59 13.57 -0.68
CA PHE A 50 19.37 13.81 -1.43
C PHE A 50 19.32 12.92 -2.67
N TRP A 51 18.33 12.02 -2.77
CA TRP A 51 18.26 11.00 -3.83
C TRP A 51 19.58 10.19 -3.93
N GLY A 52 20.20 9.96 -2.77
CA GLY A 52 21.49 9.28 -2.63
C GLY A 52 22.69 10.02 -3.24
N VAL A 53 22.52 11.28 -3.65
CA VAL A 53 23.61 12.18 -4.04
C VAL A 53 24.12 12.91 -2.80
N PRO A 54 25.43 12.90 -2.50
CA PRO A 54 25.98 13.60 -1.35
C PRO A 54 25.98 15.11 -1.59
N PHE A 55 25.54 15.87 -0.58
CA PHE A 55 25.69 17.32 -0.50
C PHE A 55 26.29 17.69 0.87
N CYS A 56 27.25 18.61 0.87
CA CYS A 56 27.79 19.19 2.10
C CYS A 56 27.03 20.47 2.46
N LEU A 57 25.98 20.35 3.27
CA LEU A 57 25.27 21.51 3.81
C LEU A 57 25.86 21.87 5.18
N ALA A 58 25.87 23.16 5.52
CA ALA A 58 26.15 23.58 6.88
C ALA A 58 25.09 23.06 7.86
N ALA A 59 25.48 22.85 9.13
CA ALA A 59 24.56 22.40 10.16
C ALA A 59 23.41 23.40 10.37
N ALA A 60 22.23 22.89 10.71
CA ALA A 60 21.00 23.68 10.64
C ALA A 60 21.00 24.89 11.59
N GLU A 61 21.72 24.78 12.70
CA GLU A 61 21.89 25.76 13.77
C GLU A 61 23.04 26.75 13.58
N GLN A 62 23.82 26.65 12.49
CA GLN A 62 24.93 27.60 12.26
C GLN A 62 24.43 29.00 11.91
N ASP A 63 25.10 30.02 12.46
CA ASP A 63 24.81 31.45 12.22
C ASP A 63 24.90 31.85 10.74
N LYS A 64 25.81 31.21 9.99
CA LYS A 64 25.95 31.35 8.54
C LYS A 64 26.03 29.96 7.91
N ARG A 65 24.97 29.58 7.20
CA ARG A 65 24.82 28.27 6.56
C ARG A 65 24.41 28.32 5.09
N LEU A 66 24.13 29.52 4.56
CA LEU A 66 23.59 29.71 3.22
C LEU A 66 24.35 30.81 2.47
N ILE A 67 24.39 30.67 1.15
CA ILE A 67 24.69 31.77 0.23
C ILE A 67 23.36 32.38 -0.18
N VAL A 68 23.11 33.62 0.25
CA VAL A 68 21.90 34.37 -0.11
C VAL A 68 22.27 35.55 -0.99
N VAL A 69 21.58 35.66 -2.15
CA VAL A 69 21.71 36.80 -3.07
C VAL A 69 20.35 37.41 -3.39
N ALA A 70 20.29 38.74 -3.50
CA ALA A 70 19.11 39.49 -3.90
C ALA A 70 19.50 40.90 -4.40
N ASP A 71 18.74 41.46 -5.34
CA ASP A 71 18.84 42.89 -5.73
C ASP A 71 18.02 43.78 -4.76
N ALA A 72 18.23 43.59 -3.45
CA ALA A 72 17.40 44.15 -2.37
C ALA A 72 18.09 45.28 -1.56
N GLY A 73 19.24 45.77 -2.02
CA GLY A 73 19.98 46.88 -1.41
C GLY A 73 21.27 46.47 -0.69
N LYS A 74 21.98 47.43 -0.09
CA LYS A 74 23.40 47.29 0.34
C LYS A 74 23.69 46.24 1.43
N LYS A 75 22.66 45.70 2.09
CA LYS A 75 22.83 44.70 3.16
C LYS A 75 22.88 43.26 2.65
N VAL A 76 22.47 43.03 1.40
CA VAL A 76 22.45 41.71 0.76
C VAL A 76 23.32 41.80 -0.47
N GLU A 77 24.20 40.82 -0.67
CA GLU A 77 25.03 40.81 -1.88
C GLU A 77 24.17 40.47 -3.09
N ARG A 78 24.38 41.18 -4.19
CA ARG A 78 23.71 40.88 -5.46
C ARG A 78 24.33 39.66 -6.16
N SER A 79 25.59 39.36 -5.86
CA SER A 79 26.31 38.24 -6.47
C SER A 79 27.37 37.68 -5.53
N VAL A 80 27.55 36.35 -5.52
CA VAL A 80 28.65 35.67 -4.83
C VAL A 80 29.41 34.79 -5.83
N THR A 81 30.74 34.83 -5.78
CA THR A 81 31.62 34.03 -6.63
C THR A 81 32.24 32.88 -5.83
N ILE A 82 32.02 31.66 -6.29
CA ILE A 82 32.50 30.42 -5.67
C ILE A 82 33.62 29.88 -6.54
N GLN A 83 34.82 29.68 -5.99
CA GLN A 83 35.93 29.10 -6.73
C GLN A 83 35.74 27.59 -6.84
N VAL A 84 35.97 27.04 -8.02
CA VAL A 84 35.81 25.61 -8.32
C VAL A 84 37.03 25.13 -9.09
N ASP A 85 37.50 23.93 -8.80
CA ASP A 85 38.60 23.29 -9.51
C ASP A 85 38.15 21.95 -10.08
N GLY A 86 38.70 21.58 -11.23
CA GLY A 86 38.37 20.35 -11.96
C GLY A 86 37.34 20.54 -13.08
N ALA A 87 36.92 19.43 -13.66
CA ALA A 87 35.92 19.35 -14.72
C ALA A 87 34.77 18.46 -14.24
N ALA A 88 33.57 18.70 -14.75
CA ALA A 88 32.38 17.95 -14.34
C ALA A 88 31.43 17.78 -15.52
N ARG A 89 30.80 16.61 -15.65
CA ARG A 89 29.74 16.39 -16.63
C ARG A 89 28.47 17.13 -16.25
N ARG A 90 28.20 17.27 -14.95
CA ARG A 90 27.02 17.95 -14.42
C ARG A 90 27.36 18.72 -13.15
N ILE A 91 26.59 19.75 -12.86
CA ILE A 91 26.65 20.51 -11.61
C ILE A 91 25.28 20.47 -10.97
N LEU A 92 25.21 19.93 -9.76
CA LEU A 92 23.97 19.73 -9.02
C LEU A 92 23.85 20.80 -7.95
N PHE A 93 22.73 21.51 -7.91
CA PHE A 93 22.48 22.60 -6.97
C PHE A 93 21.36 22.24 -6.01
N ALA A 94 21.56 22.51 -4.71
CA ALA A 94 20.50 22.48 -3.71
C ALA A 94 20.16 23.92 -3.30
N HIS A 95 19.02 24.43 -3.77
CA HIS A 95 18.64 25.84 -3.62
C HIS A 95 17.13 26.05 -3.49
N ALA A 96 16.72 27.26 -3.12
CA ALA A 96 15.34 27.69 -3.12
C ALA A 96 15.26 29.22 -3.19
N CYS A 97 14.11 29.78 -3.53
CA CYS A 97 13.85 31.21 -3.44
C CYS A 97 12.79 31.53 -2.39
N ALA A 98 12.64 32.81 -2.03
CA ALA A 98 11.50 33.24 -1.23
C ALA A 98 10.18 33.15 -2.02
N PRO A 99 9.07 32.86 -1.32
CA PRO A 99 7.75 33.07 -1.88
C PRO A 99 7.50 34.53 -2.28
N THR A 100 6.57 34.75 -3.22
CA THR A 100 6.18 36.09 -3.68
C THR A 100 5.58 36.93 -2.54
N GLU A 101 5.98 38.22 -2.48
CA GLU A 101 5.55 39.30 -1.59
C GLU A 101 4.84 38.85 -0.29
N GLY A 102 5.63 38.50 0.74
CA GLY A 102 5.15 38.31 2.12
C GLY A 102 4.29 37.07 2.37
N SER A 103 4.00 36.28 1.34
CA SER A 103 3.26 35.02 1.48
C SER A 103 4.18 33.92 2.00
N TRP A 104 3.63 32.93 2.71
CA TRP A 104 4.39 31.73 3.08
C TRP A 104 4.46 30.71 1.94
N SER A 105 3.44 30.68 1.09
CA SER A 105 3.28 29.80 -0.07
C SER A 105 2.41 30.53 -1.09
N THR A 106 2.70 30.40 -2.40
CA THR A 106 1.99 31.16 -3.45
C THR A 106 1.89 30.40 -4.77
N LEU A 107 0.85 30.72 -5.56
CA LEU A 107 0.65 30.23 -6.92
C LEU A 107 1.26 31.18 -7.97
N ASP A 108 1.62 32.40 -7.57
CA ASP A 108 2.04 33.48 -8.46
C ASP A 108 3.54 33.49 -8.72
N GLY A 109 3.96 34.32 -9.69
CA GLY A 109 5.39 34.54 -9.99
C GLY A 109 6.03 33.47 -10.87
N ALA A 110 5.26 32.53 -11.42
CA ALA A 110 5.80 31.52 -12.33
C ALA A 110 6.56 32.16 -13.50
N SER A 111 7.75 31.65 -13.80
CA SER A 111 8.69 32.20 -14.79
C SER A 111 9.30 33.56 -14.48
N GLU A 112 9.13 34.10 -13.26
CA GLU A 112 9.90 35.25 -12.78
C GLU A 112 11.40 34.94 -12.90
N ASP A 113 12.16 35.86 -13.50
CA ASP A 113 13.62 35.80 -13.57
C ASP A 113 14.19 36.24 -12.22
N LEU A 114 14.71 35.29 -11.46
CA LEU A 114 15.21 35.51 -10.11
C LEU A 114 16.72 35.77 -10.10
N GLY A 115 17.44 35.17 -11.04
CA GLY A 115 18.89 35.24 -11.10
C GLY A 115 19.51 34.29 -12.12
N HIS A 116 20.82 34.12 -12.03
CA HIS A 116 21.61 33.27 -12.90
C HIS A 116 22.69 32.51 -12.13
N TYR A 117 23.03 31.33 -12.63
CA TYR A 117 24.36 30.75 -12.45
C TYR A 117 25.24 31.11 -13.64
N VAL A 118 26.36 31.78 -13.40
CA VAL A 118 27.38 32.02 -14.42
C VAL A 118 28.53 31.04 -14.19
N ILE A 119 28.65 30.05 -15.07
CA ILE A 119 29.67 29.01 -15.04
C ILE A 119 30.85 29.47 -15.89
N ARG A 120 32.02 29.65 -15.27
CA ARG A 120 33.24 30.12 -15.96
C ARG A 120 34.29 29.02 -16.02
N TYR A 121 34.97 28.94 -17.16
CA TYR A 121 36.02 27.97 -17.44
C TYR A 121 37.41 28.61 -17.39
N GLN A 122 38.45 27.81 -17.18
CA GLN A 122 39.84 28.30 -17.11
C GLN A 122 40.34 28.95 -18.42
N ASP A 123 39.71 28.64 -19.56
CA ASP A 123 40.02 29.25 -20.86
C ASP A 123 39.39 30.65 -21.04
N GLY A 124 38.63 31.13 -20.06
CA GLY A 124 37.93 32.41 -20.05
C GLY A 124 36.55 32.39 -20.71
N SER A 125 36.10 31.25 -21.26
CA SER A 125 34.71 31.09 -21.72
C SER A 125 33.74 30.99 -20.53
N GLN A 126 32.47 31.34 -20.77
CA GLN A 126 31.43 31.27 -19.75
C GLN A 126 30.08 30.86 -20.33
N ILE A 127 29.25 30.27 -19.47
CA ILE A 127 27.86 29.92 -19.77
C ILE A 127 26.97 30.53 -18.69
N VAL A 128 25.83 31.08 -19.10
CA VAL A 128 24.85 31.70 -18.20
C VAL A 128 23.60 30.83 -18.19
N GLN A 129 23.26 30.32 -17.01
CA GLN A 129 22.08 29.51 -16.75
C GLN A 129 21.05 30.34 -15.97
N PRO A 130 19.90 30.70 -16.55
CA PRO A 130 18.86 31.42 -15.83
C PRO A 130 18.20 30.57 -14.75
N LEU A 131 17.76 31.25 -13.69
CA LEU A 131 16.99 30.70 -12.58
C LEU A 131 15.62 31.35 -12.58
N ARG A 132 14.66 30.63 -13.18
CA ARG A 132 13.27 31.09 -13.24
C ARG A 132 12.42 30.34 -12.23
N ARG A 133 11.56 31.07 -11.51
CA ARG A 133 10.64 30.46 -10.54
C ARG A 133 9.77 29.39 -11.20
N ARG A 134 9.63 28.23 -10.54
CA ARG A 134 8.93 27.03 -11.00
C ARG A 134 9.60 26.29 -12.17
N TRP A 135 10.79 26.72 -12.59
CA TRP A 135 11.59 26.00 -13.58
C TRP A 135 12.82 25.41 -12.89
N GLN A 136 13.91 26.17 -12.90
CA GLN A 136 15.21 25.77 -12.34
C GLN A 136 15.32 26.06 -10.85
N ILE A 137 14.32 26.69 -10.23
CA ILE A 137 14.27 26.98 -8.80
C ILE A 137 12.81 27.23 -8.39
N HIS A 138 12.45 26.96 -7.15
CA HIS A 138 11.14 27.38 -6.62
C HIS A 138 11.22 27.73 -5.13
N ASP A 139 10.06 28.00 -4.57
CA ASP A 139 9.86 28.58 -3.26
C ASP A 139 10.16 27.49 -2.23
N THR A 140 10.67 27.87 -1.07
CA THR A 140 10.97 26.91 0.00
C THR A 140 9.77 26.05 0.42
N ASP A 141 8.54 26.57 0.21
CA ASP A 141 7.25 25.93 0.43
C ASP A 141 6.34 26.26 -0.76
N VAL A 142 5.73 25.25 -1.39
CA VAL A 142 4.84 25.40 -2.55
C VAL A 142 3.47 24.78 -2.29
N PRO A 143 2.39 25.30 -2.89
CA PRO A 143 1.09 24.66 -2.80
C PRO A 143 1.07 23.35 -3.60
N TRP A 144 0.13 22.46 -3.28
CA TRP A 144 -0.03 21.19 -4.00
C TRP A 144 -0.25 21.42 -5.51
N GLY A 145 0.52 20.70 -6.34
CA GLY A 145 0.50 20.83 -7.81
C GLY A 145 1.39 21.95 -8.38
N HIS A 146 2.18 22.64 -7.55
CA HIS A 146 3.10 23.70 -7.97
C HIS A 146 4.58 23.29 -7.94
N HIS A 147 4.88 22.00 -8.09
CA HIS A 147 6.26 21.53 -8.26
C HIS A 147 6.96 22.21 -9.47
N PRO A 148 8.28 22.45 -9.39
CA PRO A 148 9.05 22.98 -10.51
C PRO A 148 9.20 21.98 -11.66
N PHE A 149 9.40 22.48 -12.87
CA PHE A 149 9.51 21.66 -14.08
C PHE A 149 10.91 21.09 -14.34
N GLU A 150 11.97 21.78 -13.91
CA GLU A 150 13.37 21.40 -14.18
C GLU A 150 14.13 21.04 -12.90
N CYS A 151 13.45 20.92 -11.76
CA CYS A 151 14.06 20.54 -10.49
C CYS A 151 13.24 19.48 -9.78
N ARG A 152 13.91 18.74 -8.91
CA ARG A 152 13.29 17.74 -8.03
C ARG A 152 13.30 18.22 -6.58
N ASN A 153 12.30 17.85 -5.78
CA ASN A 153 12.39 18.12 -4.34
C ASN A 153 13.48 17.25 -3.70
N CYS A 154 14.15 17.74 -2.67
CA CYS A 154 15.19 16.99 -1.96
C CYS A 154 14.67 15.80 -1.14
N ARG A 155 13.36 15.73 -0.87
CA ARG A 155 12.73 14.62 -0.16
C ARG A 155 12.61 13.37 -1.03
N THR A 156 12.76 12.23 -0.39
CA THR A 156 12.52 10.90 -0.96
C THR A 156 11.33 10.25 -0.26
N PHE A 157 10.64 9.36 -0.96
CA PHE A 157 9.52 8.59 -0.44
C PHE A 157 9.94 7.14 -0.22
N HIS A 158 9.46 6.56 0.87
CA HIS A 158 9.80 5.22 1.32
C HIS A 158 8.51 4.49 1.69
N SER A 159 8.55 3.16 1.61
CA SER A 159 7.38 2.34 1.91
C SER A 159 7.24 2.03 3.40
N VAL A 160 5.99 1.89 3.84
CA VAL A 160 5.64 1.35 5.16
C VAL A 160 4.96 0.00 4.95
N PRO A 161 5.41 -1.08 5.62
CA PRO A 161 4.71 -2.36 5.59
C PRO A 161 3.28 -2.24 6.12
N ILE A 162 2.33 -2.98 5.55
CA ILE A 162 0.91 -2.88 5.94
C ILE A 162 0.65 -3.29 7.40
N ASP A 163 1.55 -4.07 7.98
CA ASP A 163 1.50 -4.56 9.36
C ASP A 163 2.29 -3.68 10.35
N ASP A 164 2.85 -2.55 9.90
CA ASP A 164 3.54 -1.59 10.75
C ASP A 164 2.60 -1.01 11.81
N ARG A 165 3.06 -0.98 13.07
CA ARG A 165 2.28 -0.54 14.24
C ARG A 165 2.77 0.77 14.85
N HIS A 166 3.75 1.42 14.23
CA HIS A 166 4.31 2.70 14.68
C HIS A 166 3.42 3.89 14.30
N ALA A 167 2.53 3.73 13.31
CA ALA A 167 1.56 4.74 12.90
C ALA A 167 0.11 4.20 12.94
N PRO A 168 -0.91 5.09 12.99
CA PRO A 168 -2.31 4.68 12.85
C PRO A 168 -2.56 3.94 11.53
N TYR A 169 -3.35 2.86 11.58
CA TYR A 169 -3.60 1.97 10.44
C TYR A 169 -4.01 2.73 9.16
N GLY A 170 -4.92 3.70 9.24
CA GLY A 170 -5.36 4.46 8.06
C GLY A 170 -4.23 5.23 7.34
N GLN A 171 -3.13 5.56 8.02
CA GLN A 171 -1.95 6.14 7.37
C GLN A 171 -1.02 5.04 6.80
N VAL A 172 -0.89 3.92 7.52
CA VAL A 172 -0.14 2.75 7.07
C VAL A 172 -0.73 2.16 5.79
N GLN A 173 -2.05 2.22 5.60
CA GLN A 173 -2.74 1.79 4.37
C GLN A 173 -2.27 2.50 3.10
N VAL A 174 -1.83 3.76 3.20
CA VAL A 174 -1.26 4.48 2.04
C VAL A 174 0.15 3.96 1.73
N GLY A 175 0.81 3.33 2.70
CA GLY A 175 2.07 2.62 2.52
C GLY A 175 3.27 3.52 2.25
N VAL A 176 3.21 4.82 2.54
CA VAL A 176 4.25 5.78 2.19
C VAL A 176 4.59 6.73 3.34
N TYR A 177 5.88 6.99 3.55
CA TYR A 177 6.39 8.12 4.33
C TYR A 177 7.48 8.86 3.56
N SER A 178 7.77 10.10 3.96
CA SER A 178 8.88 10.88 3.37
C SER A 178 10.02 11.10 4.36
N SER A 179 11.25 11.12 3.86
CA SER A 179 12.45 11.47 4.62
C SER A 179 13.24 12.59 3.92
N PHE A 180 14.09 13.28 4.68
CA PHE A 180 15.13 14.15 4.12
C PHE A 180 16.37 13.33 3.79
N GLY A 181 16.34 12.56 2.69
CA GLY A 181 17.53 11.92 2.12
C GLY A 181 18.22 10.84 2.95
N ARG A 182 17.73 10.50 4.15
CA ARG A 182 18.20 9.35 4.94
C ARG A 182 17.00 8.44 5.26
N PRO A 183 16.97 7.20 4.74
CA PRO A 183 15.84 6.28 4.96
C PRO A 183 15.61 5.96 6.44
N ASP A 184 16.67 5.99 7.25
CA ASP A 184 16.72 5.60 8.65
C ASP A 184 16.24 6.68 9.63
N GLU A 185 16.03 7.92 9.16
CA GLU A 185 15.52 9.03 9.97
C GLU A 185 14.17 9.51 9.42
N PRO A 186 13.05 8.87 9.81
CA PRO A 186 11.73 9.34 9.43
C PRO A 186 11.54 10.78 9.90
N THR A 187 10.96 11.63 9.04
CA THR A 187 10.71 13.02 9.42
C THR A 187 9.72 13.07 10.60
N PRO A 188 9.93 13.96 11.60
CA PRO A 188 9.10 14.01 12.82
C PRO A 188 7.60 14.23 12.59
N GLN A 189 7.18 14.57 11.36
CA GLN A 189 5.77 14.73 11.00
C GLN A 189 5.05 13.39 10.68
N GLY A 190 5.72 12.24 10.84
CA GLY A 190 5.14 10.93 10.55
C GLY A 190 4.85 10.74 9.06
N PRO A 191 3.99 9.78 8.66
CA PRO A 191 3.64 9.50 7.26
C PRO A 191 2.88 10.65 6.54
N ASN A 192 2.82 11.85 7.13
CA ASN A 192 2.27 13.07 6.51
C ASN A 192 3.34 13.90 5.77
N GLY A 193 4.54 13.35 5.57
CA GLY A 193 5.61 14.04 4.88
C GLY A 193 5.28 14.25 3.39
N HIS A 194 5.08 15.50 2.99
CA HIS A 194 4.83 15.90 1.60
C HIS A 194 6.12 16.43 0.94
N ASP A 195 6.20 16.40 -0.40
CA ASP A 195 7.30 16.96 -1.19
C ASP A 195 7.12 18.44 -1.56
N LEU A 196 6.26 19.13 -0.82
CA LEU A 196 5.93 20.55 -1.02
C LEU A 196 6.90 21.51 -0.34
N ARG A 197 7.83 21.03 0.50
CA ARG A 197 8.77 21.86 1.24
C ARG A 197 10.15 21.23 1.30
N GLY A 198 11.18 21.97 0.90
CA GLY A 198 12.56 21.48 0.90
C GLY A 198 13.48 22.30 0.03
N TRP A 199 14.69 21.80 -0.16
CA TRP A 199 15.57 22.27 -1.23
C TRP A 199 15.10 21.72 -2.56
N TRP A 200 15.19 22.53 -3.60
CA TRP A 200 15.03 22.09 -4.97
C TRP A 200 16.40 21.70 -5.51
N LEU A 201 16.44 20.53 -6.15
CA LEU A 201 17.63 19.97 -6.75
C LEU A 201 17.58 20.25 -8.23
N PHE A 202 18.45 21.16 -8.67
CA PHE A 202 18.62 21.49 -10.07
C PHE A 202 19.83 20.75 -10.61
N ASP A 203 19.61 19.96 -11.65
CA ASP A 203 20.66 19.28 -12.40
C ASP A 203 21.02 20.07 -13.65
N TRP A 204 22.23 20.66 -13.65
CA TRP A 204 22.76 21.35 -14.81
C TRP A 204 23.75 20.48 -15.57
N GLN A 205 23.39 20.09 -16.80
CA GLN A 205 24.29 19.38 -17.70
C GLN A 205 25.32 20.33 -18.31
N ASN A 206 26.61 20.03 -18.12
CA ASN A 206 27.70 20.80 -18.70
C ASN A 206 27.84 20.48 -20.19
N PRO A 207 27.62 21.43 -21.12
CA PRO A 207 27.74 21.19 -22.55
C PRO A 207 29.20 21.00 -23.02
N THR A 208 30.18 21.32 -22.16
CA THR A 208 31.60 21.10 -22.41
C THR A 208 32.26 20.41 -21.20
N PRO A 209 31.97 19.11 -20.97
CA PRO A 209 32.33 18.39 -19.74
C PRO A 209 33.84 18.25 -19.54
N ASP A 210 34.64 18.24 -20.61
CA ASP A 210 36.10 18.09 -20.54
C ASP A 210 36.83 19.40 -20.18
N LYS A 211 36.13 20.54 -20.20
CA LYS A 211 36.74 21.84 -19.90
C LYS A 211 36.80 22.06 -18.39
N PRO A 212 37.98 22.36 -17.82
CA PRO A 212 38.09 22.71 -16.41
C PRO A 212 37.34 24.00 -16.08
N LEU A 213 36.56 23.94 -15.01
CA LEU A 213 35.89 25.06 -14.37
C LEU A 213 36.91 25.89 -13.58
N ILE A 214 36.59 27.17 -13.36
CA ILE A 214 37.36 28.04 -12.45
C ILE A 214 36.48 28.67 -11.38
N GLU A 215 35.24 29.04 -11.72
CA GLU A 215 34.31 29.60 -10.75
C GLU A 215 32.85 29.47 -11.19
N ILE A 216 31.96 29.47 -10.20
CA ILE A 216 30.50 29.55 -10.34
C ILE A 216 30.06 30.84 -9.66
N VAL A 217 29.40 31.72 -10.40
CA VAL A 217 28.82 32.96 -9.85
C VAL A 217 27.32 32.78 -9.69
N VAL A 218 26.81 33.00 -8.48
CA VAL A 218 25.37 33.11 -8.22
C VAL A 218 25.03 34.58 -8.24
N GLU A 219 24.16 35.02 -9.16
CA GLU A 219 23.81 36.43 -9.34
C GLU A 219 22.30 36.62 -9.34
N ALA A 220 21.79 37.54 -8.51
CA ALA A 220 20.38 37.90 -8.48
C ALA A 220 20.03 38.98 -9.52
N THR A 221 18.88 38.80 -10.16
CA THR A 221 18.27 39.78 -11.08
C THR A 221 17.00 40.43 -10.52
N SER A 222 16.47 39.89 -9.43
CA SER A 222 15.26 40.37 -8.76
C SER A 222 15.50 40.70 -7.27
N LYS A 223 14.51 41.34 -6.64
CA LYS A 223 14.49 41.55 -5.18
C LYS A 223 14.18 40.28 -4.40
N THR A 224 13.59 39.27 -5.05
CA THR A 224 13.26 37.99 -4.45
C THR A 224 14.57 37.25 -4.14
N PRO A 225 14.87 36.95 -2.87
CA PRO A 225 16.13 36.30 -2.51
C PRO A 225 16.19 34.86 -3.03
N ILE A 226 17.39 34.49 -3.46
CA ILE A 226 17.79 33.11 -3.74
C ILE A 226 18.67 32.65 -2.57
N ALA A 227 18.36 31.48 -2.02
CA ALA A 227 19.19 30.76 -1.06
C ALA A 227 19.81 29.52 -1.72
N LEU A 228 21.13 29.45 -1.75
CA LEU A 228 21.89 28.28 -2.16
C LEU A 228 22.50 27.62 -0.92
N ALA A 229 22.20 26.33 -0.73
CA ALA A 229 22.67 25.55 0.40
C ALA A 229 23.93 24.75 0.07
N ALA A 230 23.99 24.12 -1.11
CA ALA A 230 25.11 23.26 -1.49
C ALA A 230 25.22 23.10 -3.01
N ILE A 231 26.43 22.73 -3.47
CA ILE A 231 26.74 22.34 -4.85
C ILE A 231 27.49 21.01 -4.83
N THR A 232 27.16 20.11 -5.74
CA THR A 232 27.89 18.86 -5.97
C THR A 232 28.26 18.73 -7.44
N LEU A 233 29.53 18.51 -7.73
CA LEU A 233 30.00 18.17 -9.07
C LEU A 233 29.73 16.69 -9.34
N CYS A 234 29.30 16.37 -10.55
CA CYS A 234 28.89 15.02 -10.94
C CYS A 234 29.56 14.61 -12.26
N ASP A 235 30.10 13.39 -12.29
CA ASP A 235 30.67 12.76 -13.49
C ASP A 235 29.74 11.70 -14.11
N GLU A 236 28.50 11.58 -13.66
CA GLU A 236 27.53 10.67 -14.29
C GLU A 236 27.09 11.19 -15.66
N GLU A 237 26.81 10.26 -16.57
CA GLU A 237 26.29 10.57 -17.91
C GLU A 237 24.81 10.99 -17.86
N GLY A 238 23.99 10.23 -17.13
CA GLY A 238 22.57 10.51 -16.91
C GLY A 238 22.29 11.54 -15.80
N ASP A 239 21.03 11.96 -15.69
CA ASP A 239 20.55 12.77 -14.56
C ASP A 239 20.50 11.89 -13.29
N PRO A 240 21.29 12.21 -12.25
CA PRO A 240 21.37 11.40 -11.04
C PRO A 240 20.09 11.39 -10.20
N PHE A 241 19.20 12.36 -10.41
CA PHE A 241 17.90 12.49 -9.77
C PHE A 241 16.77 11.89 -10.60
N HIS A 242 16.99 11.50 -11.85
CA HIS A 242 15.99 10.86 -12.69
C HIS A 242 16.03 9.34 -12.54
N TRP A 243 15.27 8.81 -11.58
CA TRP A 243 15.10 7.38 -11.42
C TRP A 243 13.97 6.86 -12.33
N PRO A 244 14.16 5.76 -13.09
CA PRO A 244 13.12 5.14 -13.90
C PRO A 244 11.93 4.64 -13.07
N SER A 245 10.88 4.17 -13.77
CA SER A 245 9.74 3.52 -13.12
C SER A 245 10.19 2.39 -12.19
N ARG A 246 9.36 2.14 -11.16
CA ARG A 246 9.53 0.99 -10.28
C ARG A 246 9.43 -0.29 -11.09
N GLU A 247 10.31 -1.24 -10.83
CA GLU A 247 10.29 -2.57 -11.44
C GLU A 247 10.08 -3.66 -10.39
N THR A 248 9.39 -4.72 -10.78
CA THR A 248 9.17 -5.89 -9.95
C THR A 248 10.17 -6.99 -10.32
N LEU A 249 10.78 -7.59 -9.31
CA LEU A 249 11.79 -8.63 -9.44
C LEU A 249 11.29 -9.93 -8.82
N ALA A 250 11.70 -11.04 -9.43
CA ALA A 250 11.79 -12.32 -8.78
C ALA A 250 13.25 -12.58 -8.41
N VAL A 251 13.51 -12.69 -7.11
CA VAL A 251 14.83 -12.91 -6.51
C VAL A 251 14.90 -14.34 -6.01
N THR A 252 15.97 -15.02 -6.38
CA THR A 252 16.24 -16.41 -6.01
C THR A 252 17.64 -16.52 -5.44
N VAL A 253 17.75 -17.16 -4.27
CA VAL A 253 19.03 -17.50 -3.65
C VAL A 253 19.12 -19.02 -3.51
N GLU A 254 20.00 -19.64 -4.31
CA GLU A 254 20.13 -21.10 -4.37
C GLU A 254 20.49 -21.68 -3.00
N GLY A 255 19.70 -22.65 -2.52
CA GLY A 255 19.95 -23.35 -1.25
C GLY A 255 19.47 -22.63 0.00
N GLU A 256 18.93 -21.42 -0.11
CA GLU A 256 18.37 -20.67 1.01
C GLU A 256 16.85 -20.76 1.09
N GLN A 257 16.34 -20.73 2.32
CA GLN A 257 14.91 -20.77 2.64
C GLN A 257 14.46 -19.53 3.42
N ALA A 258 15.41 -18.80 3.99
CA ALA A 258 15.15 -17.54 4.67
C ALA A 258 14.95 -16.42 3.63
N PRO A 259 14.15 -15.38 3.94
CA PRO A 259 14.04 -14.23 3.07
C PRO A 259 15.40 -13.51 2.96
N PRO A 260 15.89 -13.22 1.75
CA PRO A 260 17.15 -12.52 1.58
C PRO A 260 16.99 -11.06 1.99
N GLU A 261 18.05 -10.49 2.58
CA GLU A 261 18.15 -9.05 2.74
C GLU A 261 18.40 -8.42 1.36
N VAL A 262 17.53 -7.50 0.95
CA VAL A 262 17.68 -6.77 -0.31
C VAL A 262 17.80 -5.29 -0.01
N THR A 263 18.82 -4.65 -0.57
CA THR A 263 19.07 -3.22 -0.41
C THR A 263 19.33 -2.58 -1.77
N MET A 264 19.01 -1.30 -1.90
CA MET A 264 19.23 -0.54 -3.12
C MET A 264 19.99 0.75 -2.80
N GLU A 265 21.23 0.84 -3.27
CA GLU A 265 21.99 2.09 -3.23
C GLU A 265 21.35 3.09 -4.20
N ARG A 266 21.13 4.33 -3.75
CA ARG A 266 20.42 5.38 -4.53
C ARG A 266 19.07 4.90 -5.06
N GLY A 267 18.32 4.26 -4.17
CA GLY A 267 16.95 3.83 -4.45
C GLY A 267 16.24 3.39 -3.19
N VAL A 268 15.11 2.74 -3.40
CA VAL A 268 14.16 2.30 -2.37
C VAL A 268 13.67 0.91 -2.76
N ILE A 269 13.67 0.01 -1.80
CA ILE A 269 12.89 -1.23 -1.86
C ILE A 269 11.47 -0.84 -1.49
N ALA A 270 10.61 -0.71 -2.49
CA ALA A 270 9.24 -0.25 -2.32
C ALA A 270 8.36 -1.34 -1.68
N HIS A 271 8.65 -2.60 -1.95
CA HIS A 271 7.91 -3.72 -1.39
C HIS A 271 8.78 -4.98 -1.42
N GLN A 272 8.63 -5.84 -0.41
CA GLN A 272 9.23 -7.17 -0.41
C GLN A 272 8.26 -8.16 0.24
N ASP A 273 7.90 -9.21 -0.49
CA ASP A 273 6.97 -10.24 -0.05
C ASP A 273 7.40 -11.62 -0.59
N ASP A 274 6.64 -12.64 -0.25
CA ASP A 274 6.86 -14.00 -0.70
C ASP A 274 6.57 -14.17 -2.19
N LEU A 275 7.44 -14.94 -2.85
CA LEU A 275 7.27 -15.36 -4.22
C LEU A 275 6.74 -16.80 -4.24
N PHE A 276 5.68 -17.07 -5.01
CA PHE A 276 5.09 -18.42 -5.08
C PHE A 276 5.35 -19.06 -6.43
N GLU A 277 6.19 -20.08 -6.45
CA GLU A 277 6.60 -20.74 -7.69
C GLU A 277 5.77 -21.99 -7.98
N PRO A 278 5.09 -22.05 -9.13
CA PRO A 278 4.43 -23.26 -9.59
C PRO A 278 5.43 -24.43 -9.76
N GLN A 279 5.08 -25.60 -9.23
CA GLN A 279 5.75 -26.87 -9.48
C GLN A 279 5.18 -27.55 -10.73
N GLU A 280 5.76 -28.68 -11.14
CA GLU A 280 5.33 -29.42 -12.34
C GLU A 280 3.85 -29.85 -12.29
N ASP A 281 3.34 -30.16 -11.10
CA ASP A 281 1.96 -30.59 -10.85
C ASP A 281 0.99 -29.42 -10.57
N PHE A 282 1.43 -28.16 -10.65
CA PHE A 282 0.61 -26.99 -10.28
C PHE A 282 -0.76 -26.95 -10.95
N LEU A 283 -0.82 -27.32 -12.24
CA LEU A 283 -2.04 -27.30 -13.04
C LEU A 283 -2.97 -28.48 -12.79
N GLU A 284 -2.46 -29.57 -12.20
CA GLU A 284 -3.16 -30.86 -12.07
C GLU A 284 -3.44 -31.24 -10.60
N THR A 285 -2.95 -30.46 -9.64
CA THR A 285 -3.11 -30.73 -8.21
C THR A 285 -4.57 -30.66 -7.75
N GLU A 286 -4.95 -31.58 -6.85
CA GLU A 286 -6.29 -31.63 -6.24
C GLU A 286 -6.52 -30.53 -5.19
N GLU A 287 -5.46 -29.80 -4.80
CA GLU A 287 -5.54 -28.69 -3.83
C GLU A 287 -5.87 -27.34 -4.48
N ALA A 288 -6.21 -27.32 -5.78
CA ALA A 288 -6.60 -26.10 -6.49
C ALA A 288 -7.74 -25.35 -5.79
N GLY A 289 -7.63 -24.03 -5.75
CA GLY A 289 -8.54 -23.10 -5.09
C GLY A 289 -8.33 -22.91 -3.58
N TRP A 290 -7.49 -23.71 -2.91
CA TRP A 290 -7.29 -23.64 -1.46
C TRP A 290 -5.99 -22.93 -1.04
N GLY A 291 -5.38 -22.17 -1.96
CA GLY A 291 -4.15 -21.41 -1.72
C GLY A 291 -2.89 -22.25 -1.47
N ARG A 292 -2.99 -23.58 -1.43
CA ARG A 292 -1.83 -24.52 -1.42
C ARG A 292 -1.93 -25.47 -2.62
N GLY A 293 -0.95 -26.34 -2.79
CA GLY A 293 -0.93 -27.32 -3.87
C GLY A 293 -0.04 -26.96 -5.05
N GLY A 294 0.86 -27.87 -5.39
CA GLY A 294 1.73 -27.81 -6.57
C GLY A 294 2.53 -26.52 -6.70
N GLN A 295 2.94 -25.90 -5.59
CA GLN A 295 3.75 -24.68 -5.59
C GLN A 295 4.67 -24.61 -4.38
N THR A 296 5.80 -23.91 -4.52
CA THR A 296 6.75 -23.63 -3.46
C THR A 296 6.72 -22.15 -3.09
N ARG A 297 6.68 -21.85 -1.80
CA ARG A 297 6.87 -20.49 -1.29
C ARG A 297 8.37 -20.20 -1.15
N ARG A 298 8.85 -19.14 -1.80
CA ARG A 298 10.17 -18.54 -1.57
C ARG A 298 10.00 -17.26 -0.77
N ALA A 299 10.44 -17.29 0.49
CA ALA A 299 10.27 -16.15 1.39
C ALA A 299 11.02 -14.92 0.86
N GLY A 300 10.39 -13.74 0.85
CA GLY A 300 11.01 -12.48 0.45
C GLY A 300 11.56 -12.41 -0.98
N GLY A 301 11.13 -13.32 -1.87
CA GLY A 301 11.62 -13.40 -3.26
C GLY A 301 10.90 -12.46 -4.24
N HIS A 302 9.77 -11.87 -3.86
CA HIS A 302 9.08 -10.84 -4.63
C HIS A 302 9.56 -9.48 -4.16
N VAL A 303 10.24 -8.70 -5.01
CA VAL A 303 10.83 -7.42 -4.62
C VAL A 303 10.45 -6.34 -5.61
N GLU A 304 9.97 -5.19 -5.14
CA GLU A 304 9.76 -4.01 -5.98
C GLU A 304 10.84 -2.96 -5.71
N VAL A 305 11.53 -2.51 -6.76
CA VAL A 305 12.69 -1.63 -6.65
C VAL A 305 12.46 -0.36 -7.46
N HIS A 306 12.72 0.80 -6.86
CA HIS A 306 12.77 2.09 -7.53
C HIS A 306 14.08 2.80 -7.19
N GLY A 307 14.93 3.07 -8.17
CA GLY A 307 16.25 3.65 -7.92
C GLY A 307 16.99 4.07 -9.18
N SER A 308 18.13 4.74 -9.00
CA SER A 308 18.98 5.21 -10.09
C SER A 308 19.57 4.05 -10.90
N GLU A 309 19.65 4.20 -12.23
CA GLU A 309 20.35 3.25 -13.11
C GLU A 309 21.84 3.10 -12.75
N GLY A 310 22.44 4.14 -12.17
CA GLY A 310 23.81 4.12 -11.65
C GLY A 310 23.94 3.48 -10.26
N GLY A 311 22.82 3.14 -9.61
CA GLY A 311 22.78 2.52 -8.29
C GLY A 311 23.09 1.02 -8.32
N THR A 312 23.38 0.50 -7.13
CA THR A 312 23.71 -0.91 -6.90
C THR A 312 22.58 -1.59 -6.15
N LEU A 313 21.98 -2.61 -6.76
CA LEU A 313 21.07 -3.54 -6.11
C LEU A 313 21.88 -4.66 -5.46
N SER A 314 21.55 -4.95 -4.22
CA SER A 314 22.38 -5.74 -3.33
C SER A 314 21.53 -6.81 -2.64
N VAL A 315 21.92 -8.08 -2.80
CA VAL A 315 21.17 -9.23 -2.27
C VAL A 315 22.08 -10.06 -1.37
N GLY A 316 21.66 -10.26 -0.13
CA GLY A 316 22.35 -11.14 0.83
C GLY A 316 22.17 -12.61 0.50
N SER A 317 23.24 -13.39 0.67
CA SER A 317 23.23 -14.85 0.64
C SER A 317 24.14 -15.39 1.74
N GLY A 318 23.55 -15.77 2.88
CA GLY A 318 24.30 -16.20 4.06
C GLY A 318 25.22 -15.09 4.61
N GLU A 319 26.54 -15.32 4.56
CA GLU A 319 27.56 -14.32 4.94
C GLU A 319 28.09 -13.52 3.74
N GLU A 320 27.67 -13.88 2.52
CA GLU A 320 28.08 -13.24 1.27
C GLU A 320 26.98 -12.31 0.75
N LYS A 321 27.35 -11.50 -0.25
CA LYS A 321 26.47 -10.51 -0.87
C LYS A 321 26.76 -10.46 -2.37
N ALA A 322 25.70 -10.49 -3.17
CA ALA A 322 25.76 -10.26 -4.61
C ALA A 322 25.36 -8.81 -4.92
N ASP A 323 26.16 -8.15 -5.76
CA ASP A 323 25.96 -6.75 -6.14
C ASP A 323 25.74 -6.63 -7.66
N PHE A 324 24.63 -6.00 -8.02
CA PHE A 324 24.19 -5.82 -9.40
C PHE A 324 24.02 -4.35 -9.71
N ARG A 325 24.62 -3.87 -10.79
CA ARG A 325 24.34 -2.52 -11.29
C ARG A 325 22.90 -2.46 -11.82
N TRP A 326 22.09 -1.56 -11.28
CA TRP A 326 20.65 -1.54 -11.56
C TRP A 326 20.34 -1.29 -13.04
N GLY A 327 21.05 -0.37 -13.69
CA GLY A 327 20.89 -0.13 -15.13
C GLY A 327 21.15 -1.36 -16.00
N ASP A 328 22.05 -2.26 -15.59
CA ASP A 328 22.32 -3.50 -16.32
C ASP A 328 21.18 -4.51 -16.11
N VAL A 329 20.63 -4.60 -14.89
CA VAL A 329 19.45 -5.43 -14.59
C VAL A 329 18.22 -4.98 -15.41
N LEU A 330 18.00 -3.67 -15.51
CA LEU A 330 16.91 -3.09 -16.31
C LEU A 330 17.07 -3.43 -17.80
N ALA A 331 18.29 -3.31 -18.33
CA ALA A 331 18.57 -3.51 -19.74
C ALA A 331 18.46 -4.98 -20.16
N GLU A 332 18.98 -5.90 -19.35
CA GLU A 332 19.06 -7.33 -19.69
C GLU A 332 17.84 -8.13 -19.19
N GLY A 333 17.09 -7.60 -18.23
CA GLY A 333 15.91 -8.25 -17.64
C GLY A 333 16.23 -9.45 -16.74
N THR A 334 17.49 -9.84 -16.63
CA THR A 334 17.97 -10.89 -15.74
C THR A 334 19.42 -10.64 -15.35
N ALA A 335 19.79 -11.07 -14.16
CA ALA A 335 21.17 -11.05 -13.69
C ALA A 335 21.45 -12.26 -12.79
N LYS A 336 22.70 -12.71 -12.76
CA LYS A 336 23.16 -13.80 -11.88
C LYS A 336 24.55 -13.52 -11.36
N ASP A 337 24.75 -13.70 -10.06
CA ASP A 337 26.05 -13.67 -9.40
C ASP A 337 26.07 -14.71 -8.28
N GLY A 338 26.99 -15.67 -8.39
CA GLY A 338 27.05 -16.83 -7.49
C GLY A 338 25.69 -17.56 -7.36
N PRO A 339 25.17 -17.73 -6.13
CA PRO A 339 23.88 -18.39 -5.86
C PRO A 339 22.67 -17.47 -6.10
N VAL A 340 22.87 -16.18 -6.36
CA VAL A 340 21.80 -15.20 -6.51
C VAL A 340 21.42 -15.06 -7.98
N GLN A 341 20.12 -15.21 -8.28
CA GLN A 341 19.52 -14.96 -9.58
C GLN A 341 18.37 -13.96 -9.44
N ILE A 342 18.34 -12.99 -10.36
CA ILE A 342 17.33 -11.94 -10.45
C ILE A 342 16.67 -12.00 -11.82
N GLU A 343 15.35 -11.90 -11.85
CA GLU A 343 14.56 -11.79 -13.07
C GLU A 343 13.57 -10.63 -12.95
N VAL A 344 13.57 -9.72 -13.92
CA VAL A 344 12.62 -8.61 -14.01
C VAL A 344 11.29 -9.12 -14.56
N VAL A 345 10.24 -8.97 -13.76
CA VAL A 345 8.89 -9.41 -14.11
C VAL A 345 8.33 -8.47 -15.17
N GLY A 346 7.88 -9.03 -16.29
CA GLY A 346 7.34 -8.21 -17.37
C GLY A 346 8.39 -7.43 -18.17
N HIS A 347 9.67 -7.82 -18.13
CA HIS A 347 10.75 -7.20 -18.92
C HIS A 347 10.42 -7.03 -20.42
N LEU A 348 9.65 -7.95 -21.01
CA LEU A 348 9.21 -7.86 -22.41
C LEU A 348 8.07 -6.85 -22.66
N GLY A 349 7.65 -6.15 -21.61
CA GLY A 349 6.50 -5.27 -21.53
C GLY A 349 5.26 -5.95 -20.96
N THR A 350 4.28 -5.13 -20.63
CA THR A 350 2.97 -5.52 -20.10
C THR A 350 1.85 -5.21 -21.10
N GLU A 351 0.67 -5.77 -20.86
CA GLU A 351 -0.56 -5.40 -21.55
C GLU A 351 -1.69 -5.16 -20.54
N TRP A 352 -2.47 -4.12 -20.77
CA TRP A 352 -3.74 -3.92 -20.08
C TRP A 352 -4.78 -4.87 -20.66
N VAL A 353 -5.29 -5.81 -19.87
CA VAL A 353 -6.18 -6.90 -20.29
C VAL A 353 -7.52 -6.80 -19.57
N HIS A 354 -8.60 -6.91 -20.34
CA HIS A 354 -9.97 -7.02 -19.86
C HIS A 354 -10.32 -8.50 -19.76
N VAL A 355 -10.42 -9.00 -18.54
CA VAL A 355 -10.72 -10.40 -18.25
C VAL A 355 -12.21 -10.59 -18.09
N ARG A 356 -12.73 -11.70 -18.62
CA ARG A 356 -14.10 -12.16 -18.42
C ARG A 356 -14.08 -13.63 -18.02
N VAL A 357 -14.75 -13.96 -16.92
CA VAL A 357 -14.98 -15.36 -16.50
C VAL A 357 -16.41 -15.72 -16.83
N GLU A 358 -16.59 -16.77 -17.62
CA GLU A 358 -17.89 -17.23 -18.06
C GLU A 358 -18.14 -18.66 -17.56
N ASP A 359 -19.38 -18.93 -17.17
CA ASP A 359 -19.86 -20.30 -16.99
C ASP A 359 -19.78 -21.04 -18.34
N GLU A 360 -19.15 -22.21 -18.36
CA GLU A 360 -18.83 -22.95 -19.57
C GLU A 360 -20.07 -23.34 -20.37
N ASP A 361 -21.12 -23.77 -19.67
CA ASP A 361 -22.34 -24.30 -20.29
C ASP A 361 -23.28 -23.20 -20.76
N THR A 362 -23.40 -22.11 -20.00
CA THR A 362 -24.35 -21.02 -20.29
C THR A 362 -23.72 -19.86 -21.06
N GLY A 363 -22.40 -19.71 -21.03
CA GLY A 363 -21.67 -18.58 -21.61
C GLY A 363 -21.92 -17.23 -20.93
N LYS A 364 -22.58 -17.22 -19.76
CA LYS A 364 -22.85 -16.00 -19.00
C LYS A 364 -21.67 -15.66 -18.07
N PRO A 365 -21.39 -14.37 -17.81
CA PRO A 365 -20.46 -13.98 -16.77
C PRO A 365 -20.87 -14.55 -15.41
N VAL A 366 -19.90 -14.99 -14.64
CA VAL A 366 -20.12 -15.49 -13.28
C VAL A 366 -19.13 -14.88 -12.31
N GLY A 367 -19.64 -14.45 -11.15
CA GLY A 367 -18.79 -14.05 -10.02
C GLY A 367 -17.80 -15.15 -9.64
N CYS A 368 -16.62 -14.78 -9.23
CA CYS A 368 -15.61 -15.74 -8.77
C CYS A 368 -14.55 -15.00 -7.99
N ARG A 369 -13.68 -15.73 -7.32
CA ARG A 369 -12.37 -15.20 -6.95
C ARG A 369 -11.32 -15.65 -7.94
N VAL A 370 -10.38 -14.75 -8.21
CA VAL A 370 -9.32 -14.96 -9.19
C VAL A 370 -7.96 -14.67 -8.59
N HIS A 371 -6.96 -15.42 -9.04
CA HIS A 371 -5.56 -15.20 -8.73
C HIS A 371 -4.75 -15.25 -10.01
N PHE A 372 -4.11 -14.14 -10.37
CA PHE A 372 -3.20 -14.06 -11.50
C PHE A 372 -1.77 -14.06 -10.99
N ARG A 373 -0.88 -14.71 -11.75
CA ARG A 373 0.52 -14.79 -11.40
C ARG A 373 1.40 -14.69 -12.62
N SER A 374 2.52 -14.00 -12.49
CA SER A 374 3.59 -14.05 -13.49
C SER A 374 4.17 -15.48 -13.58
N LYS A 375 4.88 -15.77 -14.68
CA LYS A 375 5.64 -17.03 -14.79
C LYS A 375 6.65 -17.21 -13.65
N GLN A 376 7.22 -16.10 -13.16
CA GLN A 376 8.21 -16.08 -12.10
C GLN A 376 7.63 -16.29 -10.69
N GLY A 377 6.31 -16.16 -10.53
CA GLY A 377 5.65 -16.46 -9.27
C GLY A 377 5.03 -15.27 -8.51
N ASN A 378 5.07 -14.07 -9.11
CA ASN A 378 4.59 -12.83 -8.50
C ASN A 378 3.07 -12.74 -8.63
N TYR A 379 2.37 -12.45 -7.54
CA TYR A 379 0.93 -12.15 -7.61
C TYR A 379 0.70 -10.87 -8.44
N LEU A 380 -0.30 -10.93 -9.31
CA LEU A 380 -0.75 -9.81 -10.13
C LEU A 380 -2.17 -9.48 -9.70
N ALA A 381 -2.34 -8.40 -8.94
CA ALA A 381 -3.66 -7.97 -8.51
C ALA A 381 -4.42 -7.30 -9.66
N PRO A 382 -5.70 -7.63 -9.89
CA PRO A 382 -6.53 -6.86 -10.79
C PRO A 382 -6.68 -5.40 -10.31
N HIS A 383 -6.91 -4.48 -11.24
CA HIS A 383 -7.16 -3.08 -10.90
C HIS A 383 -8.40 -2.95 -10.01
N GLY A 384 -8.25 -2.24 -8.89
CA GLY A 384 -9.28 -2.13 -7.85
C GLY A 384 -9.13 -3.12 -6.70
N HIS A 385 -8.14 -4.02 -6.76
CA HIS A 385 -7.84 -5.01 -5.72
C HIS A 385 -6.47 -4.80 -5.10
N GLN A 386 -6.29 -5.27 -3.87
CA GLN A 386 -5.05 -5.11 -3.13
C GLN A 386 -3.96 -6.08 -3.63
N GLN A 387 -2.76 -5.56 -3.82
CA GLN A 387 -1.57 -6.39 -4.05
C GLN A 387 -1.13 -7.08 -2.75
N ASP A 388 -1.22 -6.38 -1.62
CA ASP A 388 -1.04 -6.96 -0.29
C ASP A 388 -2.37 -7.00 0.46
N VAL A 389 -2.98 -8.19 0.48
CA VAL A 389 -4.26 -8.42 1.18
C VAL A 389 -4.02 -8.50 2.69
N ASN A 390 -4.50 -7.49 3.43
CA ASN A 390 -4.47 -7.47 4.89
C ASN A 390 -5.44 -8.50 5.47
N ILE A 391 -4.96 -9.33 6.38
CA ILE A 391 -5.75 -10.38 7.07
C ILE A 391 -6.01 -10.07 8.55
N ALA A 392 -5.64 -8.87 9.01
CA ALA A 392 -5.93 -8.40 10.34
C ALA A 392 -7.44 -8.28 10.57
N TRP A 393 -7.81 -8.31 11.85
CA TRP A 393 -9.20 -8.26 12.27
C TRP A 393 -9.80 -6.87 11.97
N PHE A 394 -10.93 -6.85 11.25
CA PHE A 394 -11.67 -5.62 10.88
C PHE A 394 -10.86 -4.52 10.17
N GLU A 395 -9.89 -4.92 9.35
CA GLU A 395 -9.05 -4.00 8.58
C GLU A 395 -9.16 -4.30 7.08
N ASP A 396 -9.46 -3.29 6.27
CA ASP A 396 -9.58 -3.36 4.80
C ASP A 396 -10.50 -4.49 4.30
N MET A 397 -11.68 -4.59 4.92
CA MET A 397 -12.59 -5.73 4.71
C MET A 397 -13.34 -5.69 3.38
N GLY A 398 -13.30 -6.83 2.67
CA GLY A 398 -14.18 -7.13 1.55
C GLY A 398 -13.53 -6.96 0.18
N GLY A 399 -13.97 -7.77 -0.79
CA GLY A 399 -13.48 -7.70 -2.18
C GLY A 399 -12.17 -8.45 -2.43
N ASP A 400 -11.41 -8.78 -1.40
CA ASP A 400 -10.19 -9.58 -1.46
C ASP A 400 -10.17 -10.66 -0.37
N CYS A 401 -9.44 -11.74 -0.59
CA CYS A 401 -9.15 -12.74 0.44
C CYS A 401 -7.73 -13.30 0.34
N LYS A 402 -7.23 -13.90 1.41
CA LYS A 402 -5.93 -14.59 1.44
C LYS A 402 -6.12 -15.98 2.04
N THR A 403 -6.17 -16.99 1.19
CA THR A 403 -6.35 -18.40 1.59
C THR A 403 -4.99 -19.05 1.73
N ASN A 404 -4.65 -19.55 2.93
CA ASN A 404 -3.37 -20.20 3.21
C ASN A 404 -2.10 -19.41 2.80
N GLY A 405 -2.20 -18.07 2.77
CA GLY A 405 -1.12 -17.18 2.37
C GLY A 405 -1.19 -16.71 0.91
N VAL A 406 -2.07 -17.28 0.09
CA VAL A 406 -2.25 -16.88 -1.32
C VAL A 406 -3.38 -15.87 -1.46
N PRO A 407 -3.13 -14.68 -2.01
CA PRO A 407 -4.15 -13.65 -2.22
C PRO A 407 -5.05 -13.97 -3.42
N TYR A 408 -6.33 -13.63 -3.33
CA TYR A 408 -7.32 -13.69 -4.40
C TYR A 408 -8.16 -12.43 -4.39
N ALA A 409 -8.61 -12.03 -5.57
CA ALA A 409 -9.53 -10.92 -5.81
C ALA A 409 -10.94 -11.45 -6.14
N TYR A 410 -11.98 -10.96 -5.47
CA TYR A 410 -13.36 -11.26 -5.84
C TYR A 410 -13.84 -10.35 -6.97
N ILE A 411 -14.32 -10.95 -8.06
CA ILE A 411 -14.80 -10.23 -9.22
C ILE A 411 -16.24 -10.63 -9.53
N ASP A 412 -17.00 -9.74 -10.16
CA ASP A 412 -18.38 -9.99 -10.60
C ASP A 412 -18.47 -10.78 -11.93
N GLY A 413 -17.37 -11.44 -12.30
CA GLY A 413 -17.16 -12.10 -13.59
C GLY A 413 -16.38 -11.26 -14.59
N THR A 414 -16.01 -10.03 -14.26
CA THR A 414 -15.09 -9.21 -15.05
C THR A 414 -14.06 -8.49 -14.19
N CYS A 415 -12.87 -8.29 -14.74
CA CYS A 415 -11.88 -7.37 -14.17
C CYS A 415 -10.96 -6.81 -15.25
N GLN A 416 -10.18 -5.79 -14.88
CA GLN A 416 -9.09 -5.28 -15.71
C GLN A 416 -7.78 -5.46 -14.96
N ILE A 417 -6.73 -5.85 -15.65
CA ILE A 417 -5.44 -6.17 -15.03
C ILE A 417 -4.31 -5.87 -16.00
N GLU A 418 -3.19 -5.39 -15.47
CA GLU A 418 -1.94 -5.30 -16.21
C GLU A 418 -1.19 -6.64 -16.11
N MET A 419 -0.94 -7.29 -17.24
CA MET A 419 -0.27 -8.60 -17.29
C MET A 419 1.05 -8.55 -18.06
N PRO A 420 2.13 -9.16 -17.55
CA PRO A 420 3.35 -9.41 -18.31
C PRO A 420 3.06 -10.10 -19.65
N ARG A 421 3.72 -9.68 -20.72
CA ARG A 421 3.69 -10.41 -22.01
C ARG A 421 4.32 -11.79 -21.85
N GLY A 422 3.75 -12.78 -22.54
CA GLY A 422 4.16 -14.17 -22.47
C GLY A 422 3.32 -14.97 -21.47
N ALA A 423 3.94 -16.00 -20.88
CA ALA A 423 3.28 -16.96 -20.01
C ALA A 423 2.91 -16.36 -18.65
N ASN A 424 1.67 -16.59 -18.21
CA ASN A 424 1.15 -16.24 -16.89
C ASN A 424 0.25 -17.37 -16.38
N PHE A 425 0.22 -17.60 -15.08
CA PHE A 425 -0.70 -18.54 -14.47
C PHE A 425 -1.97 -17.80 -14.02
N VAL A 426 -3.11 -18.46 -14.18
CA VAL A 426 -4.40 -17.96 -13.72
C VAL A 426 -5.10 -19.04 -12.94
N GLU A 427 -5.69 -18.66 -11.82
CA GLU A 427 -6.57 -19.50 -11.03
C GLU A 427 -7.94 -18.82 -10.88
N VAL A 428 -9.01 -19.57 -11.09
CA VAL A 428 -10.41 -19.12 -10.94
C VAL A 428 -11.13 -20.10 -10.02
N VAL A 429 -11.82 -19.58 -9.02
CA VAL A 429 -12.58 -20.39 -8.05
C VAL A 429 -13.96 -19.79 -7.84
N ARG A 430 -14.98 -20.65 -7.80
CA ARG A 430 -16.38 -20.26 -7.57
C ARG A 430 -17.09 -21.30 -6.71
N GLY A 431 -17.03 -21.16 -5.38
CA GLY A 431 -17.75 -22.05 -4.47
C GLY A 431 -17.38 -23.54 -4.61
N PHE A 432 -18.22 -24.41 -4.06
CA PHE A 432 -18.00 -25.86 -4.06
C PHE A 432 -18.61 -26.59 -5.28
N GLU A 433 -19.51 -25.93 -6.00
CA GLU A 433 -20.25 -26.54 -7.12
C GLU A 433 -19.50 -26.42 -8.46
N TYR A 434 -18.44 -25.62 -8.53
CA TYR A 434 -17.58 -25.49 -9.72
C TYR A 434 -16.23 -26.15 -9.52
N GLU A 435 -15.68 -26.70 -10.61
CA GLU A 435 -14.30 -27.17 -10.65
C GLU A 435 -13.37 -25.94 -10.63
N PRO A 436 -12.41 -25.84 -9.69
CA PRO A 436 -11.39 -24.79 -9.73
C PRO A 436 -10.57 -24.90 -11.00
N VAL A 437 -10.27 -23.76 -11.63
CA VAL A 437 -9.55 -23.72 -12.90
C VAL A 437 -8.16 -23.17 -12.64
N ARG A 438 -7.12 -23.94 -12.95
CA ARG A 438 -5.74 -23.46 -13.09
C ARG A 438 -5.31 -23.57 -14.54
N GLN A 439 -4.83 -22.47 -15.11
CA GLN A 439 -4.42 -22.42 -16.51
C GLN A 439 -3.14 -21.62 -16.70
N LEU A 440 -2.26 -22.09 -17.58
CA LEU A 440 -1.20 -21.28 -18.17
C LEU A 440 -1.74 -20.54 -19.39
N VAL A 441 -1.76 -19.21 -19.35
CA VAL A 441 -2.21 -18.35 -20.44
C VAL A 441 -1.03 -17.61 -21.07
N GLU A 442 -1.09 -17.35 -22.37
CA GLU A 442 -0.08 -16.58 -23.09
C GLU A 442 -0.65 -15.23 -23.50
N ILE A 443 -0.07 -14.13 -23.00
CA ILE A 443 -0.46 -12.76 -23.32
C ILE A 443 0.41 -12.23 -24.46
N LYS A 444 -0.23 -11.90 -25.59
CA LYS A 444 0.45 -11.41 -26.79
C LYS A 444 0.55 -9.88 -26.80
N PRO A 445 1.56 -9.30 -27.49
CA PRO A 445 1.62 -7.86 -27.71
C PRO A 445 0.31 -7.32 -28.31
N GLY A 446 -0.25 -6.28 -27.69
CA GLY A 446 -1.52 -5.66 -28.08
C GLY A 446 -2.79 -6.44 -27.73
N GLN A 447 -2.69 -7.56 -27.01
CA GLN A 447 -3.88 -8.30 -26.54
C GLN A 447 -4.63 -7.49 -25.47
N ARG A 448 -5.94 -7.34 -25.65
CA ARG A 448 -6.81 -6.56 -24.74
C ARG A 448 -7.87 -7.39 -24.04
N HIS A 449 -8.10 -8.62 -24.46
CA HIS A 449 -9.17 -9.47 -23.93
C HIS A 449 -8.65 -10.86 -23.56
N LEU A 450 -9.11 -11.38 -22.44
CA LEU A 450 -8.90 -12.74 -21.98
C LEU A 450 -10.24 -13.29 -21.47
N THR A 451 -10.66 -14.45 -21.98
CA THR A 451 -11.86 -15.13 -21.50
C THR A 451 -11.46 -16.45 -20.86
N LEU A 452 -11.92 -16.66 -19.64
CA LEU A 452 -11.71 -17.88 -18.85
C LEU A 452 -13.07 -18.57 -18.68
N LYS A 453 -13.04 -19.89 -18.57
CA LYS A 453 -14.25 -20.72 -18.47
C LYS A 453 -14.27 -21.43 -17.14
N ALA A 454 -15.36 -21.27 -16.38
CA ALA A 454 -15.61 -21.99 -15.14
C ALA A 454 -16.70 -23.04 -15.38
N LYS A 455 -16.45 -24.28 -14.97
CA LYS A 455 -17.36 -25.40 -15.23
C LYS A 455 -18.04 -25.86 -13.96
N ARG A 456 -19.36 -25.93 -13.96
CA ARG A 456 -20.15 -26.48 -12.85
C ARG A 456 -20.02 -28.01 -12.85
N ALA A 457 -19.65 -28.59 -11.71
CA ALA A 457 -19.53 -30.04 -11.52
C ALA A 457 -20.87 -30.69 -11.16
N PHE A 458 -21.68 -30.00 -10.34
CA PHE A 458 -23.01 -30.45 -9.91
C PHE A 458 -23.89 -29.24 -9.56
N ASP A 459 -25.21 -29.41 -9.55
CA ASP A 459 -26.18 -28.34 -9.26
C ASP A 459 -27.06 -28.77 -8.08
N MET A 460 -26.81 -28.20 -6.90
CA MET A 460 -27.61 -28.48 -5.70
C MET A 460 -28.93 -27.71 -5.70
N LYS A 461 -28.95 -26.52 -6.31
CA LYS A 461 -30.15 -25.69 -6.46
C LYS A 461 -31.22 -26.39 -7.29
N ALA A 462 -30.82 -27.06 -8.38
CA ALA A 462 -31.71 -27.89 -9.18
C ALA A 462 -32.28 -29.10 -8.40
N GLN A 463 -31.62 -29.52 -7.32
CA GLN A 463 -32.08 -30.56 -6.41
C GLN A 463 -32.88 -30.02 -5.22
N GLY A 464 -33.09 -28.70 -5.14
CA GLY A 464 -33.85 -28.05 -4.09
C GLY A 464 -33.06 -27.73 -2.82
N TYR A 465 -31.72 -27.82 -2.88
CA TYR A 465 -30.83 -27.39 -1.80
C TYR A 465 -30.22 -26.03 -2.15
N TYR A 466 -30.10 -25.15 -1.15
CA TYR A 466 -29.59 -23.79 -1.35
C TYR A 466 -28.37 -23.59 -0.45
N SER A 467 -27.31 -23.01 -1.01
CA SER A 467 -26.08 -22.66 -0.29
C SER A 467 -26.30 -21.38 0.52
N GLY A 468 -25.64 -21.27 1.68
CA GLY A 468 -25.66 -20.02 2.41
C GLY A 468 -24.78 -19.99 3.64
N ASP A 469 -24.43 -18.77 4.04
CA ASP A 469 -23.60 -18.46 5.20
C ASP A 469 -24.46 -17.72 6.22
N THR A 470 -24.64 -18.30 7.41
CA THR A 470 -25.50 -17.74 8.45
C THR A 470 -24.83 -16.68 9.32
N HIS A 471 -23.52 -16.45 9.16
CA HIS A 471 -22.76 -15.67 10.13
C HIS A 471 -21.57 -14.96 9.50
N VAL A 472 -21.79 -13.72 9.06
CA VAL A 472 -20.75 -12.87 8.45
C VAL A 472 -20.67 -11.53 9.17
N HIS A 473 -19.46 -11.02 9.40
CA HIS A 473 -19.23 -9.69 9.99
C HIS A 473 -18.44 -8.77 9.06
N PHE A 474 -18.50 -7.47 9.38
CA PHE A 474 -17.65 -6.39 8.85
C PHE A 474 -17.71 -6.04 7.36
N LEU A 475 -18.38 -6.84 6.55
CA LEU A 475 -18.68 -6.49 5.17
C LEU A 475 -19.79 -5.42 5.11
N SER A 476 -19.84 -4.67 4.02
CA SER A 476 -21.06 -3.96 3.64
C SER A 476 -22.02 -4.94 2.99
N SER A 477 -23.29 -4.58 2.86
CA SER A 477 -24.25 -5.38 2.09
C SER A 477 -23.85 -5.54 0.62
N GLN A 478 -23.07 -4.60 0.06
CA GLN A 478 -22.55 -4.67 -1.31
C GLN A 478 -21.38 -5.64 -1.43
N SER A 479 -20.39 -5.58 -0.54
CA SER A 479 -19.27 -6.54 -0.57
C SER A 479 -19.73 -7.95 -0.19
N SER A 480 -20.72 -8.08 0.70
CA SER A 480 -21.37 -9.36 0.99
C SER A 480 -22.00 -9.99 -0.26
N HIS A 481 -22.67 -9.19 -1.10
CA HIS A 481 -23.23 -9.66 -2.37
C HIS A 481 -22.14 -10.09 -3.36
N LEU A 482 -21.08 -9.29 -3.50
CA LEU A 482 -19.95 -9.60 -4.38
C LEU A 482 -19.29 -10.95 -3.99
N GLU A 483 -18.99 -11.14 -2.71
CA GLU A 483 -18.38 -12.38 -2.23
C GLU A 483 -19.36 -13.58 -2.30
N ALA A 484 -20.65 -13.36 -2.03
CA ALA A 484 -21.68 -14.40 -2.22
C ALA A 484 -21.75 -14.87 -3.68
N ALA A 485 -21.73 -13.91 -4.63
CA ALA A 485 -21.68 -14.21 -6.04
C ALA A 485 -20.35 -14.90 -6.40
N GLY A 486 -19.25 -14.49 -5.77
CA GLY A 486 -17.92 -15.10 -5.91
C GLY A 486 -17.88 -16.57 -5.49
N GLU A 487 -18.53 -16.93 -4.39
CA GLU A 487 -18.53 -18.27 -3.80
C GLU A 487 -19.79 -19.09 -4.12
N ASP A 488 -20.63 -18.63 -5.08
CA ASP A 488 -21.90 -19.25 -5.48
C ASP A 488 -22.86 -19.52 -4.31
N LEU A 489 -22.92 -18.61 -3.34
CA LEU A 489 -23.81 -18.68 -2.18
C LEU A 489 -25.18 -18.08 -2.47
N ASN A 490 -26.26 -18.80 -2.21
CA ASN A 490 -27.62 -18.28 -2.43
C ASN A 490 -28.07 -17.28 -1.36
N VAL A 491 -27.64 -17.46 -0.10
CA VAL A 491 -28.06 -16.61 1.02
C VAL A 491 -26.88 -16.26 1.91
N VAL A 492 -26.70 -14.98 2.22
CA VAL A 492 -25.70 -14.51 3.20
C VAL A 492 -26.40 -13.68 4.27
N ASN A 493 -26.11 -14.02 5.53
CA ASN A 493 -26.57 -13.25 6.68
C ASN A 493 -25.42 -12.38 7.22
N LEU A 494 -25.46 -11.10 6.87
CA LEU A 494 -24.55 -10.08 7.43
C LEU A 494 -25.08 -9.68 8.81
N LEU A 495 -24.31 -9.97 9.86
CA LEU A 495 -24.74 -9.74 11.22
C LEU A 495 -24.19 -8.41 11.74
N ALA A 496 -25.09 -7.48 12.06
CA ALA A 496 -24.77 -6.35 12.91
C ALA A 496 -24.43 -6.88 14.32
N SER A 497 -23.44 -6.29 14.97
CA SER A 497 -23.06 -6.64 16.33
C SER A 497 -22.31 -5.48 17.00
N LYS A 498 -21.91 -5.68 18.26
CA LYS A 498 -21.22 -4.69 19.08
C LYS A 498 -20.03 -5.29 19.80
N TRP A 499 -18.86 -4.68 19.70
CA TRP A 499 -17.61 -5.05 20.37
C TRP A 499 -17.19 -3.91 21.29
N GLY A 500 -17.65 -3.95 22.54
CA GLY A 500 -17.39 -2.89 23.50
C GLY A 500 -18.07 -1.58 23.12
N ARG A 501 -17.31 -0.65 22.52
CA ARG A 501 -17.82 0.64 22.03
C ARG A 501 -18.03 0.69 20.52
N LEU A 502 -17.58 -0.32 19.79
CA LEU A 502 -17.72 -0.42 18.34
C LEU A 502 -19.05 -1.09 18.01
N PHE A 503 -19.83 -0.49 17.10
CA PHE A 503 -20.93 -1.15 16.40
C PHE A 503 -20.52 -1.35 14.96
N THR A 504 -20.82 -2.51 14.37
CA THR A 504 -20.55 -2.75 12.95
C THR A 504 -21.82 -3.14 12.23
N SER A 505 -21.88 -2.79 10.94
CA SER A 505 -22.98 -3.16 10.03
C SER A 505 -24.37 -2.70 10.48
N TRP A 506 -24.46 -1.86 11.51
CA TRP A 506 -25.72 -1.35 12.08
C TRP A 506 -26.53 -0.53 11.05
N GLU A 507 -25.83 0.28 10.25
CA GLU A 507 -26.43 1.15 9.25
C GLU A 507 -26.85 0.40 7.97
N GLU A 508 -26.41 -0.86 7.80
CA GLU A 508 -26.79 -1.72 6.68
C GLU A 508 -28.19 -2.35 6.88
N PHE A 509 -28.75 -2.29 8.10
CA PHE A 509 -30.01 -2.94 8.43
C PHE A 509 -31.22 -2.28 7.75
N THR A 510 -31.99 -3.08 7.01
CA THR A 510 -33.19 -2.61 6.27
C THR A 510 -34.51 -3.22 6.75
N GLY A 511 -34.48 -4.15 7.71
CA GLY A 511 -35.67 -4.87 8.18
C GLY A 511 -36.22 -5.91 7.17
N GLY A 512 -35.39 -6.32 6.22
CA GLY A 512 -35.75 -7.27 5.16
C GLY A 512 -34.53 -7.64 4.31
N LEU A 513 -34.78 -8.10 3.08
CA LEU A 513 -33.72 -8.27 2.10
C LEU A 513 -32.99 -6.94 1.86
N SER A 514 -31.67 -6.99 1.81
CA SER A 514 -30.86 -5.84 1.42
C SER A 514 -31.21 -5.43 -0.02
N PRO A 515 -31.28 -4.12 -0.32
CA PRO A 515 -31.39 -3.61 -1.69
C PRO A 515 -30.28 -4.07 -2.64
N THR A 516 -29.14 -4.53 -2.12
CA THR A 516 -28.03 -5.10 -2.91
C THR A 516 -28.27 -6.54 -3.35
N SER A 517 -29.32 -7.20 -2.86
CA SER A 517 -29.67 -8.57 -3.25
C SER A 517 -30.00 -8.69 -4.73
N SER A 518 -29.79 -9.88 -5.27
CA SER A 518 -30.15 -10.26 -6.64
C SER A 518 -31.06 -11.50 -6.62
N ASP A 519 -31.57 -11.92 -7.77
CA ASP A 519 -32.44 -13.10 -7.87
C ASP A 519 -31.76 -14.40 -7.39
N ASP A 520 -30.42 -14.49 -7.52
CA ASP A 520 -29.65 -15.70 -7.21
C ASP A 520 -28.83 -15.63 -5.92
N HIS A 521 -28.54 -14.41 -5.45
CA HIS A 521 -27.73 -14.14 -4.25
C HIS A 521 -28.46 -13.12 -3.36
N LEU A 522 -28.98 -13.60 -2.23
CA LEU A 522 -29.77 -12.85 -1.27
C LEU A 522 -28.91 -12.45 -0.09
N VAL A 523 -28.86 -11.15 0.22
CA VAL A 523 -28.18 -10.63 1.40
C VAL A 523 -29.22 -10.19 2.42
N TRP A 524 -29.18 -10.79 3.61
CA TRP A 524 -30.01 -10.40 4.73
C TRP A 524 -29.15 -9.77 5.81
N VAL A 525 -29.48 -8.54 6.22
CA VAL A 525 -28.81 -7.91 7.36
C VAL A 525 -29.61 -8.22 8.62
N SER A 526 -28.96 -8.86 9.58
CA SER A 526 -29.54 -9.32 10.83
C SER A 526 -28.58 -8.99 11.98
N GLN A 527 -28.61 -9.72 13.09
CA GLN A 527 -27.69 -9.44 14.19
C GLN A 527 -27.19 -10.69 14.90
N GLU A 528 -25.96 -10.58 15.40
CA GLU A 528 -25.42 -11.48 16.42
C GLU A 528 -25.51 -10.74 17.75
N ASN A 529 -26.33 -11.26 18.67
CA ASN A 529 -26.39 -10.74 20.02
C ASN A 529 -25.46 -11.53 20.94
N ARG A 530 -24.78 -10.84 21.87
CA ARG A 530 -23.67 -11.46 22.60
C ARG A 530 -23.58 -11.09 24.06
N GLN A 531 -23.18 -12.09 24.83
CA GLN A 531 -22.87 -12.00 26.26
C GLN A 531 -21.64 -12.88 26.54
N HIS A 532 -20.65 -12.34 27.24
CA HIS A 532 -19.35 -12.95 27.50
C HIS A 532 -19.34 -14.38 28.09
N VAL A 533 -20.34 -14.70 28.91
CA VAL A 533 -20.48 -15.96 29.65
C VAL A 533 -21.74 -16.70 29.22
N LEU A 534 -22.88 -15.99 29.13
CA LEU A 534 -24.18 -16.59 28.81
C LEU A 534 -24.16 -17.25 27.43
N GLY A 535 -23.57 -16.59 26.44
CA GLY A 535 -23.46 -17.11 25.07
C GLY A 535 -23.66 -16.05 24.01
N HIS A 536 -23.49 -16.47 22.76
CA HIS A 536 -23.81 -15.69 21.57
C HIS A 536 -25.01 -16.31 20.88
N ILE A 537 -25.79 -15.51 20.17
CA ILE A 537 -27.04 -15.91 19.51
C ILE A 537 -27.24 -15.11 18.23
N SER A 538 -27.38 -15.80 17.09
CA SER A 538 -27.70 -15.14 15.82
C SER A 538 -29.21 -15.10 15.64
N LEU A 539 -29.72 -13.91 15.33
CA LEU A 539 -31.14 -13.62 15.20
C LEU A 539 -31.40 -13.26 13.74
N LEU A 540 -31.84 -14.24 12.94
CA LEU A 540 -32.00 -14.10 11.50
C LEU A 540 -33.44 -13.72 11.13
N GLY A 541 -33.62 -13.03 10.00
CA GLY A 541 -34.94 -12.70 9.48
C GLY A 541 -35.64 -11.56 10.20
N LEU A 542 -34.89 -10.69 10.88
CA LEU A 542 -35.45 -9.58 11.64
C LEU A 542 -36.06 -8.49 10.76
N SER A 543 -37.19 -7.94 11.23
CA SER A 543 -37.83 -6.74 10.70
C SER A 543 -37.51 -5.48 11.50
N GLU A 544 -37.19 -5.65 12.79
CA GLU A 544 -36.68 -4.63 13.71
C GLU A 544 -35.52 -5.22 14.53
N LEU A 545 -34.45 -4.44 14.75
CA LEU A 545 -33.32 -4.86 15.58
C LEU A 545 -33.74 -5.05 17.05
N VAL A 546 -33.22 -6.10 17.70
CA VAL A 546 -33.50 -6.39 19.12
C VAL A 546 -32.38 -5.84 20.00
N ALA A 547 -32.72 -4.85 20.83
CA ALA A 547 -31.80 -4.19 21.75
C ALA A 547 -31.95 -4.69 23.21
N PRO A 548 -30.89 -4.62 24.03
CA PRO A 548 -29.52 -4.29 23.64
C PRO A 548 -28.89 -5.41 22.81
N ILE A 549 -28.03 -5.05 21.85
CA ILE A 549 -27.38 -6.02 20.96
C ILE A 549 -26.31 -6.86 21.68
N CYS A 550 -25.61 -6.28 22.65
CA CYS A 550 -24.71 -7.01 23.54
C CYS A 550 -24.89 -6.49 24.96
N THR A 551 -24.65 -7.35 25.95
CA THR A 551 -24.83 -7.00 27.36
C THR A 551 -23.79 -7.67 28.25
N GLY A 552 -23.22 -6.92 29.19
CA GLY A 552 -22.22 -7.40 30.12
C GLY A 552 -20.94 -7.94 29.46
N GLY A 553 -19.87 -8.02 30.25
CA GLY A 553 -18.56 -8.47 29.77
C GLY A 553 -17.80 -7.39 28.99
N PRO A 554 -16.46 -7.32 29.12
CA PRO A 554 -15.68 -6.18 28.65
C PRO A 554 -15.38 -6.16 27.14
N GLN A 555 -15.62 -7.26 26.40
CA GLN A 555 -15.34 -7.35 24.97
C GLN A 555 -16.62 -7.28 24.10
N GLU A 556 -17.75 -7.70 24.67
CA GLU A 556 -19.08 -7.70 24.05
C GLU A 556 -19.78 -6.37 24.37
N ASP A 557 -19.95 -6.07 25.66
CA ASP A 557 -20.33 -4.74 26.14
C ASP A 557 -19.09 -3.93 26.55
N TRP A 558 -19.27 -2.69 27.00
CA TRP A 558 -18.18 -1.88 27.51
C TRP A 558 -17.74 -2.34 28.91
N VAL A 559 -16.49 -2.04 29.26
CA VAL A 559 -15.93 -2.35 30.58
C VAL A 559 -16.86 -1.85 31.70
N GLY A 560 -17.33 -2.77 32.53
CA GLY A 560 -18.26 -2.49 33.63
C GLY A 560 -19.75 -2.53 33.26
N GLY A 561 -20.09 -2.97 32.05
CA GLY A 561 -21.47 -3.18 31.61
C GLY A 561 -22.23 -4.19 32.46
N GLU A 562 -23.51 -3.91 32.72
CA GLU A 562 -24.41 -4.82 33.44
C GLU A 562 -25.01 -5.87 32.50
N VAL A 563 -25.49 -6.99 33.05
CA VAL A 563 -26.29 -7.97 32.29
C VAL A 563 -27.75 -7.50 32.32
N GLN A 564 -28.19 -6.89 31.22
CA GLN A 564 -29.50 -6.25 31.03
C GLN A 564 -30.57 -7.22 30.52
N THR A 565 -30.16 -8.29 29.84
CA THR A 565 -31.06 -9.23 29.16
C THR A 565 -30.41 -10.61 29.07
N LEU A 566 -31.24 -11.65 29.02
CA LEU A 566 -30.82 -13.04 28.86
C LEU A 566 -30.91 -13.47 27.39
N MET A 567 -30.24 -14.57 27.02
CA MET A 567 -30.33 -15.08 25.66
C MET A 567 -31.74 -15.54 25.29
N ALA A 568 -32.52 -15.99 26.28
CA ALA A 568 -33.92 -16.36 26.09
C ALA A 568 -34.79 -15.15 25.67
N ASP A 569 -34.56 -13.97 26.25
CA ASP A 569 -35.31 -12.76 25.89
C ASP A 569 -35.04 -12.37 24.42
N TRP A 570 -33.78 -12.45 24.00
CA TRP A 570 -33.37 -12.24 22.60
C TRP A 570 -34.03 -13.23 21.65
N ALA A 571 -34.04 -14.52 22.02
CA ALA A 571 -34.67 -15.55 21.22
C ALA A 571 -36.19 -15.32 21.08
N GLU A 572 -36.88 -15.01 22.18
CA GLU A 572 -38.32 -14.73 22.19
C GLU A 572 -38.66 -13.49 21.33
N ALA A 573 -37.85 -12.43 21.42
CA ALA A 573 -38.03 -11.23 20.62
C ALA A 573 -37.84 -11.48 19.12
N CYS A 574 -36.88 -12.33 18.73
CA CYS A 574 -36.71 -12.74 17.33
C CYS A 574 -37.88 -13.60 16.85
N LYS A 575 -38.32 -14.57 17.65
CA LYS A 575 -39.47 -15.42 17.32
C LYS A 575 -40.78 -14.63 17.22
N ALA A 576 -40.95 -13.57 18.01
CA ALA A 576 -42.09 -12.67 17.91
C ALA A 576 -42.18 -11.95 16.54
N GLN A 577 -41.05 -11.81 15.84
CA GLN A 577 -40.98 -11.28 14.48
C GLN A 577 -41.07 -12.36 13.39
N GLY A 578 -41.16 -13.64 13.78
CA GLY A 578 -41.11 -14.78 12.84
C GLY A 578 -39.69 -15.12 12.36
N GLY A 579 -38.66 -14.61 13.04
CA GLY A 579 -37.27 -14.89 12.73
C GLY A 579 -36.80 -16.28 13.19
N LEU A 580 -35.55 -16.60 12.85
CA LEU A 580 -34.88 -17.85 13.23
C LEU A 580 -33.77 -17.57 14.24
N VAL A 581 -33.69 -18.43 15.25
CA VAL A 581 -32.69 -18.34 16.30
C VAL A 581 -31.63 -19.42 16.10
N ILE A 582 -30.40 -18.99 15.84
CA ILE A 582 -29.25 -19.88 15.67
C ILE A 582 -28.36 -19.77 16.91
N MET A 583 -27.87 -20.91 17.40
CA MET A 583 -26.78 -20.93 18.39
C MET A 583 -25.45 -20.92 17.61
N PRO A 584 -24.77 -19.78 17.46
CA PRO A 584 -23.51 -19.66 16.74
C PRO A 584 -22.39 -20.46 17.41
N HIS A 585 -21.42 -20.85 16.59
CA HIS A 585 -20.17 -21.49 16.98
C HIS A 585 -20.20 -22.48 18.16
N VAL A 586 -21.14 -23.44 18.13
CA VAL A 586 -21.28 -24.42 19.22
C VAL A 586 -20.00 -25.25 19.43
N PRO A 587 -19.62 -25.58 20.68
CA PRO A 587 -20.42 -25.43 21.88
C PRO A 587 -20.17 -24.13 22.66
N VAL A 588 -19.19 -23.29 22.30
CA VAL A 588 -18.78 -22.16 23.17
C VAL A 588 -19.23 -20.81 22.64
N PRO A 589 -19.64 -19.87 23.50
CA PRO A 589 -19.84 -20.00 24.95
C PRO A 589 -21.10 -20.83 25.28
N ASP A 590 -21.03 -21.74 26.26
CA ASP A 590 -22.00 -22.85 26.44
C ASP A 590 -22.98 -22.69 27.63
N PHE A 591 -23.18 -21.49 28.18
CA PHE A 591 -23.94 -21.35 29.43
C PHE A 591 -25.46 -21.41 29.22
N GLU A 592 -26.07 -20.41 28.57
CA GLU A 592 -27.52 -20.40 28.29
C GLU A 592 -27.88 -21.12 26.98
N ASN A 593 -26.91 -21.55 26.17
CA ASN A 593 -27.17 -22.42 25.01
C ASN A 593 -28.00 -23.65 25.40
N ALA A 594 -27.64 -24.29 26.51
CA ALA A 594 -28.38 -25.44 27.04
C ALA A 594 -29.86 -25.13 27.30
N ALA A 595 -30.15 -23.98 27.91
CA ALA A 595 -31.51 -23.56 28.20
C ALA A 595 -32.29 -23.27 26.91
N ASN A 596 -31.69 -22.51 25.99
CA ASN A 596 -32.33 -22.18 24.71
C ASN A 596 -32.60 -23.42 23.85
N ILE A 597 -31.71 -24.40 23.85
CA ILE A 597 -31.91 -25.67 23.14
C ILE A 597 -33.05 -26.48 23.77
N VAL A 598 -33.00 -26.70 25.10
CA VAL A 598 -33.98 -27.57 25.78
C VAL A 598 -35.38 -26.96 25.79
N MET A 599 -35.49 -25.63 25.87
CA MET A 599 -36.76 -24.90 25.85
C MET A 599 -37.34 -24.74 24.43
N GLY A 600 -36.62 -25.17 23.38
CA GLY A 600 -37.05 -25.03 21.98
C GLY A 600 -36.94 -23.61 21.43
N HIS A 601 -36.09 -22.78 22.04
CA HIS A 601 -35.76 -21.46 21.53
C HIS A 601 -34.78 -21.53 20.36
N ALA A 602 -33.82 -22.47 20.38
CA ALA A 602 -32.89 -22.66 19.26
C ALA A 602 -33.55 -23.41 18.09
N ASP A 603 -33.49 -22.83 16.89
CA ASP A 603 -33.97 -23.44 15.65
C ASP A 603 -32.87 -24.20 14.91
N ALA A 604 -31.59 -23.85 15.13
CA ALA A 604 -30.43 -24.59 14.65
C ALA A 604 -29.18 -24.38 15.52
N ALA A 605 -28.20 -25.26 15.35
CA ALA A 605 -26.85 -25.11 15.90
C ALA A 605 -25.87 -24.86 14.75
N GLU A 606 -25.06 -23.81 14.88
CA GLU A 606 -24.04 -23.48 13.89
C GLU A 606 -22.77 -24.26 14.16
N MET A 607 -22.32 -24.99 13.13
CA MET A 607 -21.10 -25.75 13.19
C MET A 607 -20.00 -25.03 12.43
N CYS A 608 -19.20 -24.25 13.17
CA CYS A 608 -17.98 -23.62 12.68
C CYS A 608 -16.75 -24.49 13.04
N TRP A 609 -15.64 -24.36 12.31
CA TRP A 609 -14.33 -24.94 12.69
C TRP A 609 -14.23 -26.47 12.70
N VAL A 610 -14.96 -27.14 11.82
CA VAL A 610 -15.31 -28.56 11.99
C VAL A 610 -14.27 -29.55 11.47
N TRP A 611 -13.31 -29.12 10.66
CA TRP A 611 -12.46 -30.10 9.99
C TRP A 611 -11.07 -30.22 10.63
N GLN A 612 -10.96 -31.12 11.62
CA GLN A 612 -9.67 -31.64 12.11
C GLN A 612 -9.29 -32.97 11.44
N GLY A 613 -9.77 -33.19 10.21
CA GLY A 613 -9.65 -34.47 9.51
C GLY A 613 -10.51 -35.55 10.18
N GLU A 614 -9.90 -36.68 10.51
CA GLU A 614 -10.58 -37.82 11.15
C GLU A 614 -10.85 -37.61 12.66
N GLN A 615 -10.40 -36.50 13.24
CA GLN A 615 -10.56 -36.22 14.66
C GLN A 615 -11.87 -35.48 14.93
N LEU A 616 -12.66 -35.97 15.89
CA LEU A 616 -13.83 -35.24 16.39
C LEU A 616 -13.40 -34.02 17.21
N GLY A 617 -13.68 -32.84 16.68
CA GLY A 617 -13.48 -31.55 17.34
C GLY A 617 -14.43 -31.31 18.51
N GLN A 618 -14.33 -30.12 19.12
CA GLN A 618 -15.21 -29.74 20.25
C GLN A 618 -16.64 -29.45 19.79
N GLY A 619 -16.83 -28.91 18.58
CA GLY A 619 -18.14 -28.65 17.97
C GLY A 619 -18.96 -29.93 17.82
N GLU A 620 -18.37 -30.93 17.19
CA GLU A 620 -18.98 -32.23 16.94
C GLU A 620 -19.24 -32.97 18.25
N LYS A 621 -18.31 -32.92 19.21
CA LYS A 621 -18.53 -33.46 20.56
C LYS A 621 -19.70 -32.78 21.26
N GLY A 622 -19.80 -31.45 21.16
CA GLY A 622 -20.91 -30.67 21.70
C GLY A 622 -22.24 -31.09 21.07
N TYR A 623 -22.30 -31.16 19.74
CA TYR A 623 -23.50 -31.58 19.02
C TYR A 623 -23.90 -33.02 19.32
N TYR A 624 -22.96 -33.96 19.38
CA TYR A 624 -23.26 -35.34 19.77
C TYR A 624 -23.79 -35.46 21.20
N ARG A 625 -23.38 -34.58 22.13
CA ARG A 625 -23.99 -34.54 23.48
C ARG A 625 -25.47 -34.17 23.40
N TRP A 626 -25.84 -33.20 22.57
CA TRP A 626 -27.25 -32.83 22.34
C TRP A 626 -28.04 -33.97 21.70
N LEU A 627 -27.48 -34.61 20.67
CA LEU A 627 -28.09 -35.79 20.05
C LEU A 627 -28.33 -36.93 21.05
N ASN A 628 -27.37 -37.19 21.95
CA ASN A 628 -27.47 -38.25 22.96
C ASN A 628 -28.59 -38.01 23.98
N VAL A 629 -28.95 -36.75 24.24
CA VAL A 629 -30.10 -36.40 25.11
C VAL A 629 -31.40 -36.19 24.33
N GLY A 630 -31.42 -36.58 23.05
CA GLY A 630 -32.60 -36.55 22.20
C GLY A 630 -32.89 -35.20 21.55
N GLN A 631 -32.02 -34.20 21.73
CA GLN A 631 -32.13 -32.89 21.08
C GLN A 631 -31.54 -32.97 19.67
N LYS A 632 -32.42 -32.88 18.66
CA LYS A 632 -32.05 -32.98 17.24
C LYS A 632 -32.18 -31.62 16.58
N LEU A 633 -31.17 -30.78 16.78
CA LEU A 633 -31.10 -29.47 16.14
C LEU A 633 -30.61 -29.62 14.69
N PRO A 634 -31.23 -28.93 13.72
CA PRO A 634 -30.62 -28.67 12.43
C PRO A 634 -29.20 -28.11 12.59
N ILE A 635 -28.32 -28.45 11.65
CA ILE A 635 -26.97 -27.85 11.56
C ILE A 635 -27.00 -26.80 10.46
N VAL A 636 -26.40 -25.64 10.75
CA VAL A 636 -26.11 -24.61 9.75
C VAL A 636 -24.60 -24.34 9.70
N GLY A 637 -24.13 -23.86 8.55
CA GLY A 637 -22.78 -23.34 8.36
C GLY A 637 -22.79 -21.82 8.48
N GLY A 638 -21.92 -21.30 9.33
CA GLY A 638 -21.66 -19.88 9.45
C GLY A 638 -20.15 -19.68 9.51
N THR A 639 -19.60 -18.89 8.60
CA THR A 639 -18.15 -18.75 8.53
C THR A 639 -17.61 -17.97 9.70
N ASP A 640 -18.39 -17.06 10.29
CA ASP A 640 -17.95 -16.08 11.27
C ASP A 640 -16.80 -15.21 10.71
N LYS A 641 -16.93 -14.82 9.42
CA LYS A 641 -15.92 -14.02 8.73
C LYS A 641 -15.73 -12.67 9.44
N MET A 642 -14.48 -12.42 9.85
CA MET A 642 -14.04 -11.21 10.54
C MET A 642 -12.71 -10.63 9.99
N SER A 643 -12.15 -11.27 8.97
CA SER A 643 -10.96 -10.80 8.25
C SER A 643 -10.95 -11.34 6.81
N ASN A 644 -10.13 -10.76 5.93
CA ASN A 644 -9.89 -11.29 4.58
C ASN A 644 -9.14 -12.64 4.59
N GLY A 645 -8.66 -13.11 5.75
CA GLY A 645 -8.13 -14.46 5.93
C GLY A 645 -9.20 -15.55 5.90
N ARG A 646 -10.49 -15.19 5.80
CA ARG A 646 -11.62 -16.11 5.71
C ARG A 646 -12.45 -15.81 4.45
N ILE A 647 -12.80 -16.86 3.71
CA ILE A 647 -13.76 -16.79 2.60
C ILE A 647 -15.18 -16.98 3.13
N LEU A 648 -16.17 -16.46 2.40
CA LEU A 648 -17.57 -16.83 2.61
C LEU A 648 -17.75 -18.30 2.20
N GLY A 649 -18.63 -19.05 2.87
CA GLY A 649 -18.79 -20.49 2.56
C GLY A 649 -19.76 -21.28 3.39
#